data_AF-A0A0N4WE83-F1
#
_entry.id   AF-A0A0N4WE83-F1
#
_cell.length_a   1.000
_cell.length_b   1.000
_cell.length_c   1.000
_cell.angle_alpha   90.00
_cell.angle_beta   90.00
_cell.angle_gamma   90.00
#
_symmetry.space_group_name_H-M   'P 1'
#
loop_
_entity.id
_entity.type
_entity.pdbx_description
1 polymer ?
#
loop_
_entity_poly.entity_id
_entity_poly.type
_entity_poly.pdbx_seq_one_letter_code
_entity_poly.pdbx_strand_id
1 'polypeptide(L)'
;MDSARPEMQLADRLGPLQIVHPPPPNEQDWVLTSGNESLVDNVLSISLKFGGRLVSMGYFVRQRQVVYYAIMHKYTGPVFIKPSPMTYDELMIAVKENKKRDLVLTQICGQEEKGRTTFTTYWEEIPDTDYEVWFPGSDNATSQRLKFERDGLRLAYLCGYSENGRGRYVGVWQTRRSDPVHYEAHYGLTLDSCMLRNKLLTSKGYIATLFNVLCTGIWEQREGRKSFIIIGEDLKQMYSQFQNNPKCLPRQISHFVDRMGAVKYAVLWSDFHSNRYPDVEALWSKREIPVRFLQGSPDLLSESQMDFLIERVEHFMRELNIPGLSIAISKREQLKFAAGFGYAQVREQEIVTPNHQFRVGSVSKPITACAILLLVDQGKVKLDDKLFGRDSIFGNKFAKRKSHKKYVTDVTVRHLLEHTAGGWDNLQSDAAWIQPQMSTEELIAYVLENVPLDHKPGTKWIYSNFGYQLLGYLAEHLTGMTYEDFVKKSIFAPSGVHDIQVAGPSISEKAPREVLYYMSGNNLGFDPYEMLPSERIGPWGGWIASPIQLLMFMSRVDGFPHRSDLLSTEAIKQCSTPSSPSNNTYGLGWSLNIMGFNGWQHDGRMPGSAAMLVRLDNGLELAITVNKEYSERDFFHELGYVLHHIGNNHDWWNDDKDLFYHLHN
;
A
#
# COMPACT_ATOMS: atom_id res chain seq x y z
N MET A 1 28.41 -16.40 48.50
CA MET A 1 27.47 -15.41 49.05
C MET A 1 27.39 -14.30 48.03
N ASP A 2 26.54 -14.49 47.02
CA ASP A 2 26.36 -13.55 45.93
C ASP A 2 24.99 -12.89 46.07
N SER A 3 25.02 -11.57 46.03
CA SER A 3 23.91 -10.66 46.22
C SER A 3 22.93 -10.72 45.04
N ALA A 4 21.68 -11.06 45.35
CA ALA A 4 20.55 -11.01 44.44
C ALA A 4 20.37 -9.60 43.85
N ARG A 5 20.34 -9.51 42.51
CA ARG A 5 19.84 -8.36 41.77
C ARG A 5 18.31 -8.39 41.79
N PRO A 6 17.61 -7.25 41.97
CA PRO A 6 16.16 -7.21 41.80
C PRO A 6 15.83 -7.30 40.30
N GLU A 7 14.99 -8.26 39.94
CA GLU A 7 14.31 -8.29 38.65
C GLU A 7 13.47 -7.03 38.47
N MET A 8 13.86 -6.19 37.52
CA MET A 8 13.05 -5.05 37.08
C MET A 8 12.12 -5.56 35.97
N GLN A 9 10.88 -5.90 36.35
CA GLN A 9 9.77 -6.05 35.41
C GLN A 9 9.62 -4.77 34.59
N LEU A 10 9.96 -4.81 33.31
CA LEU A 10 9.88 -3.68 32.39
C LEU A 10 9.02 -4.01 31.15
N ALA A 11 7.92 -4.74 31.35
CA ALA A 11 6.95 -5.07 30.29
C ALA A 11 5.54 -4.48 30.50
N ASP A 12 5.20 -3.92 31.67
CA ASP A 12 3.79 -3.61 32.00
C ASP A 12 3.51 -2.14 32.36
N ARG A 13 3.92 -1.15 31.56
CA ARG A 13 3.52 0.27 31.80
C ARG A 13 3.26 1.14 30.56
N LEU A 14 2.77 0.58 29.46
CA LEU A 14 2.14 1.38 28.41
C LEU A 14 0.81 0.74 28.00
N GLY A 15 -0.26 1.53 28.06
CA GLY A 15 -1.54 1.10 27.52
C GLY A 15 -1.44 0.87 26.01
N PRO A 16 -2.18 -0.10 25.44
CA PRO A 16 -2.19 -0.34 24.00
C PRO A 16 -2.67 0.91 23.23
N LEU A 17 -2.25 1.00 21.97
CA LEU A 17 -2.77 1.95 20.99
C LEU A 17 -4.29 2.10 21.14
N GLN A 18 -4.77 3.32 21.40
CA GLN A 18 -6.20 3.57 21.47
C GLN A 18 -6.70 4.00 20.09
N ILE A 19 -7.17 3.03 19.31
CA ILE A 19 -7.93 3.30 18.08
C ILE A 19 -9.41 3.37 18.42
N VAL A 20 -10.10 4.36 17.87
CA VAL A 20 -11.57 4.46 17.93
C VAL A 20 -12.13 4.37 16.51
N HIS A 21 -12.97 3.37 16.26
CA HIS A 21 -13.68 3.15 14.99
C HIS A 21 -15.18 3.42 15.17
N PRO A 22 -15.83 4.21 14.30
CA PRO A 22 -17.28 4.15 14.17
C PRO A 22 -17.70 2.86 13.42
N PRO A 23 -18.81 2.19 13.80
CA PRO A 23 -19.40 1.11 12.99
C PRO A 23 -19.99 1.67 11.69
N PRO A 24 -20.10 0.87 10.62
CA PRO A 24 -20.39 1.36 9.27
C PRO A 24 -21.85 1.81 9.17
N PRO A 25 -22.07 3.05 8.71
CA PRO A 25 -22.94 3.22 7.56
C PRO A 25 -22.47 4.39 6.67
N ASN A 26 -22.03 4.04 5.45
CA ASN A 26 -21.99 4.91 4.27
C ASN A 26 -20.83 5.93 4.24
N GLU A 27 -20.17 6.06 3.08
CA GLU A 27 -19.24 7.10 2.56
C GLU A 27 -18.30 7.92 3.49
N GLN A 28 -18.24 7.72 4.82
CA GLN A 28 -17.58 8.61 5.78
C GLN A 28 -16.82 7.85 6.87
N ASP A 29 -15.99 6.86 6.49
CA ASP A 29 -15.15 6.18 7.49
C ASP A 29 -14.09 7.16 8.01
N TRP A 30 -13.97 7.33 9.33
CA TRP A 30 -12.92 8.15 9.95
C TRP A 30 -12.30 7.43 11.14
N VAL A 31 -11.04 7.73 11.44
CA VAL A 31 -10.27 7.13 12.53
C VAL A 31 -9.72 8.24 13.42
N LEU A 32 -9.89 8.07 14.74
CA LEU A 32 -9.25 8.90 15.77
C LEU A 32 -8.34 8.01 16.61
N THR A 33 -7.08 8.43 16.78
CA THR A 33 -6.06 7.61 17.47
C THR A 33 -5.07 8.43 18.28
N SER A 34 -4.49 7.80 19.31
CA SER A 34 -3.30 8.28 20.03
C SER A 34 -2.38 7.13 20.45
N GLY A 35 -1.07 7.39 20.52
CA GLY A 35 -0.04 6.37 20.77
C GLY A 35 1.40 6.90 20.80
N ASN A 36 2.37 5.98 20.84
CA ASN A 36 3.82 6.26 20.94
C ASN A 36 4.45 6.70 19.59
N GLU A 37 5.77 6.85 19.52
CA GLU A 37 6.48 7.36 18.33
C GLU A 37 6.34 6.52 17.06
N SER A 38 6.17 5.19 17.20
CA SER A 38 5.78 4.31 16.10
C SER A 38 4.43 4.69 15.47
N LEU A 39 3.64 5.57 16.08
CA LEU A 39 2.43 6.12 15.48
C LEU A 39 2.71 6.95 14.23
N VAL A 40 3.88 7.55 14.04
CA VAL A 40 4.14 8.33 12.81
C VAL A 40 4.28 7.42 11.60
N ASP A 41 5.05 6.35 11.74
CA ASP A 41 5.16 5.29 10.73
C ASP A 41 3.81 4.57 10.60
N ASN A 42 3.06 4.43 11.71
CA ASN A 42 1.69 3.95 11.66
C ASN A 42 0.67 4.98 11.15
N VAL A 43 0.92 6.27 11.05
CA VAL A 43 -0.07 7.20 10.46
C VAL A 43 -0.09 6.98 8.96
N LEU A 44 1.08 6.68 8.38
CA LEU A 44 1.21 6.14 7.04
C LEU A 44 0.59 4.73 6.97
N SER A 45 0.93 3.82 7.89
CA SER A 45 0.38 2.46 7.84
C SER A 45 -1.12 2.38 8.11
N ILE A 46 -1.69 3.21 8.98
CA ILE A 46 -3.13 3.37 9.27
C ILE A 46 -3.79 4.11 8.08
N SER A 47 -3.15 5.09 7.44
CA SER A 47 -3.66 5.72 6.21
C SER A 47 -3.73 4.72 5.06
N LEU A 48 -2.70 3.91 4.88
CA LEU A 48 -2.59 2.82 3.91
C LEU A 48 -3.60 1.70 4.25
N LYS A 49 -3.67 1.29 5.51
CA LYS A 49 -4.59 0.26 6.05
C LYS A 49 -6.07 0.65 5.93
N PHE A 50 -6.44 1.91 6.11
CA PHE A 50 -7.86 2.30 6.14
C PHE A 50 -8.30 3.22 5.01
N GLY A 51 -7.41 3.54 4.06
CA GLY A 51 -7.77 4.41 2.94
C GLY A 51 -8.05 5.85 3.31
N GLY A 52 -7.40 6.33 4.35
CA GLY A 52 -7.71 7.61 4.98
C GLY A 52 -6.72 8.71 4.62
N ARG A 53 -7.22 9.92 4.39
CA ARG A 53 -6.44 11.16 4.41
C ARG A 53 -6.28 11.64 5.85
N LEU A 54 -5.07 12.05 6.21
CA LEU A 54 -4.80 12.70 7.49
C LEU A 54 -5.49 14.07 7.55
N VAL A 55 -6.39 14.27 8.51
CA VAL A 55 -7.18 15.51 8.66
C VAL A 55 -6.58 16.44 9.70
N SER A 56 -6.05 15.88 10.78
CA SER A 56 -5.41 16.63 11.86
C SER A 56 -4.44 15.71 12.59
N MET A 57 -3.25 16.22 12.93
CA MET A 57 -2.27 15.49 13.73
C MET A 57 -1.53 16.45 14.66
N GLY A 58 -1.10 15.92 15.79
CA GLY A 58 -0.16 16.56 16.69
C GLY A 58 0.47 15.55 17.62
N TYR A 59 1.27 16.03 18.56
CA TYR A 59 1.89 15.21 19.59
C TYR A 59 2.25 16.07 20.80
N PHE A 60 2.65 15.42 21.88
CA PHE A 60 3.20 16.04 23.08
C PHE A 60 4.27 15.15 23.70
N VAL A 61 5.13 15.72 24.54
CA VAL A 61 6.15 14.98 25.28
C VAL A 61 5.68 14.77 26.72
N ARG A 62 5.64 13.51 27.16
CA ARG A 62 5.35 13.13 28.54
C ARG A 62 6.43 12.18 29.04
N GLN A 63 7.08 12.52 30.16
CA GLN A 63 8.12 11.66 30.77
C GLN A 63 9.24 11.22 29.80
N ARG A 64 9.71 12.14 28.94
CA ARG A 64 10.73 11.89 27.88
C ARG A 64 10.27 10.96 26.75
N GLN A 65 8.97 10.69 26.62
CA GLN A 65 8.41 9.94 25.51
C GLN A 65 7.46 10.83 24.70
N VAL A 66 7.47 10.67 23.39
CA VAL A 66 6.60 11.39 22.46
C VAL A 66 5.29 10.61 22.30
N VAL A 67 4.16 11.29 22.52
CA VAL A 67 2.82 10.75 22.31
C VAL A 67 2.15 11.50 21.18
N TYR A 68 1.82 10.81 20.10
CA TYR A 68 1.15 11.36 18.92
C TYR A 68 -0.35 11.14 18.99
N TYR A 69 -1.10 11.98 18.28
CA TYR A 69 -2.54 11.83 18.07
C TYR A 69 -2.93 12.31 16.67
N ALA A 70 -3.94 11.68 16.08
CA ALA A 70 -4.37 11.99 14.72
C ALA A 70 -5.87 11.72 14.48
N ILE A 71 -6.45 12.47 13.55
CA ILE A 71 -7.76 12.22 12.91
C ILE A 71 -7.51 11.93 11.43
N MET A 72 -8.17 10.91 10.89
CA MET A 72 -8.15 10.59 9.47
C MET A 72 -9.56 10.34 8.95
N HIS A 73 -9.82 10.68 7.69
CA HIS A 73 -11.10 10.45 7.00
C HIS A 73 -10.86 9.68 5.70
N LYS A 74 -11.76 8.79 5.31
CA LYS A 74 -11.74 8.06 4.04
C LYS A 74 -12.05 9.02 2.89
N TYR A 75 -11.02 9.36 2.12
CA TYR A 75 -11.12 10.19 0.93
C TYR A 75 -10.14 9.63 -0.11
N THR A 76 -10.45 9.77 -1.40
CA THR A 76 -9.51 9.48 -2.49
C THR A 76 -8.45 10.59 -2.58
N GLY A 77 -7.17 10.23 -2.65
CA GLY A 77 -6.08 11.21 -2.80
C GLY A 77 -4.70 10.62 -2.46
N PRO A 78 -3.60 11.30 -2.85
CA PRO A 78 -2.24 10.82 -2.61
C PRO A 78 -1.95 10.71 -1.11
N VAL A 79 -1.29 9.62 -0.75
CA VAL A 79 -0.83 9.34 0.61
C VAL A 79 0.36 10.25 0.95
N PHE A 80 0.32 10.75 2.18
CA PHE A 80 1.32 11.58 2.83
C PHE A 80 2.76 11.06 2.69
N ILE A 81 3.72 11.99 2.62
CA ILE A 81 5.12 11.72 2.97
C ILE A 81 5.51 12.73 4.04
N LYS A 82 5.91 12.27 5.23
CA LYS A 82 6.50 13.11 6.28
C LYS A 82 7.82 13.66 5.76
N PRO A 83 7.97 14.99 5.55
CA PRO A 83 9.30 15.55 5.54
C PRO A 83 9.84 15.57 6.98
N SER A 84 11.15 15.34 7.14
CA SER A 84 11.84 15.50 8.42
C SER A 84 11.54 16.90 9.02
N PRO A 85 11.48 17.04 10.35
CA PRO A 85 11.30 18.34 10.99
C PRO A 85 12.28 19.36 10.43
N MET A 86 11.76 20.50 9.95
CA MET A 86 12.56 21.52 9.29
C MET A 86 12.93 22.63 10.25
N THR A 87 14.15 23.13 10.18
CA THR A 87 14.51 24.44 10.76
C THR A 87 13.73 25.57 10.08
N TYR A 88 13.79 26.78 10.64
CA TYR A 88 13.15 27.94 10.02
C TYR A 88 13.63 28.17 8.57
N ASP A 89 14.94 28.08 8.33
CA ASP A 89 15.51 28.32 7.00
C ASP A 89 15.07 27.25 6.00
N GLU A 90 15.09 25.98 6.40
CA GLU A 90 14.61 24.86 5.59
C GLU A 90 13.11 24.97 5.29
N LEU A 91 12.30 25.40 6.26
CA LEU A 91 10.88 25.68 6.06
C LEU A 91 10.68 26.74 4.98
N MET A 92 11.40 27.87 5.06
CA MET A 92 11.24 28.96 4.09
C MET A 92 11.71 28.55 2.69
N ILE A 93 12.72 27.70 2.58
CA ILE A 93 13.13 27.07 1.32
C ILE A 93 12.00 26.16 0.80
N ALA A 94 11.48 25.27 1.64
CA ALA A 94 10.41 24.34 1.28
C ALA A 94 9.14 25.06 0.82
N VAL A 95 8.74 26.15 1.48
CA VAL A 95 7.63 27.03 1.03
C VAL A 95 7.89 27.48 -0.41
N LYS A 96 9.09 27.99 -0.70
CA LYS A 96 9.42 28.53 -2.02
C LYS A 96 9.45 27.46 -3.10
N GLU A 97 9.96 26.28 -2.78
CA GLU A 97 10.03 25.14 -3.71
C GLU A 97 8.65 24.51 -3.96
N ASN A 98 7.85 24.34 -2.91
CA ASN A 98 6.54 23.72 -3.01
C ASN A 98 5.53 24.65 -3.70
N LYS A 99 5.64 25.98 -3.57
CA LYS A 99 4.90 26.92 -4.42
C LYS A 99 5.15 26.69 -5.92
N LYS A 100 6.39 26.35 -6.31
CA LYS A 100 6.72 26.04 -7.72
C LYS A 100 6.17 24.68 -8.19
N ARG A 101 5.73 23.84 -7.26
CA ARG A 101 5.17 22.50 -7.50
C ARG A 101 3.65 22.49 -7.34
N ASP A 102 3.02 23.66 -7.28
CA ASP A 102 1.57 23.83 -7.03
C ASP A 102 1.08 23.16 -5.73
N LEU A 103 1.98 23.04 -4.74
CA LEU A 103 1.70 22.50 -3.42
C LEU A 103 1.46 23.64 -2.42
N VAL A 104 0.34 23.53 -1.72
CA VAL A 104 -0.14 24.49 -0.72
C VAL A 104 0.19 23.98 0.67
N LEU A 105 0.85 24.80 1.49
CA LEU A 105 0.97 24.51 2.92
C LEU A 105 -0.42 24.64 3.54
N THR A 106 -0.88 23.60 4.24
CA THR A 106 -2.21 23.61 4.85
C THR A 106 -2.18 23.47 6.36
N GLN A 107 -1.13 22.84 6.90
CA GLN A 107 -0.89 22.80 8.33
C GLN A 107 0.59 22.96 8.63
N ILE A 108 0.88 23.59 9.76
CA ILE A 108 2.23 23.80 10.26
C ILE A 108 2.21 23.78 11.78
N CYS A 109 3.12 23.02 12.37
CA CYS A 109 3.28 22.94 13.82
C CYS A 109 4.75 23.12 14.18
N GLY A 110 5.03 24.09 15.05
CA GLY A 110 6.37 24.32 15.59
C GLY A 110 6.61 23.49 16.86
N GLN A 111 7.86 23.15 17.12
CA GLN A 111 8.30 22.51 18.35
C GLN A 111 9.69 22.95 18.75
N GLU A 112 10.01 22.83 20.04
CA GLU A 112 11.36 22.98 20.55
C GLU A 112 11.91 21.60 20.95
N GLU A 113 13.01 21.19 20.33
CA GLU A 113 13.75 19.98 20.67
C GLU A 113 15.21 20.34 20.97
N LYS A 114 15.68 20.01 22.18
CA LYS A 114 17.07 20.26 22.64
C LYS A 114 17.53 21.72 22.41
N GLY A 115 16.63 22.69 22.60
CA GLY A 115 16.90 24.12 22.42
C GLY A 115 16.88 24.61 20.97
N ARG A 116 16.40 23.79 20.01
CA ARG A 116 16.22 24.18 18.61
C ARG A 116 14.75 24.11 18.22
N THR A 117 14.26 25.17 17.57
CA THR A 117 12.91 25.21 17.02
C THR A 117 12.87 24.51 15.66
N THR A 118 11.97 23.53 15.48
CA THR A 118 11.71 22.88 14.18
C THR A 118 10.21 22.89 13.86
N PHE A 119 9.87 22.77 12.58
CA PHE A 119 8.53 22.83 12.06
C PHE A 119 8.18 21.54 11.32
N THR A 120 7.02 20.98 11.65
CA THR A 120 6.38 19.91 10.87
C THR A 120 5.32 20.54 9.98
N THR A 121 5.34 20.18 8.71
CA THR A 121 4.53 20.81 7.65
C THR A 121 3.68 19.80 6.90
N TYR A 122 2.52 20.25 6.42
CA TYR A 122 1.60 19.45 5.62
C TYR A 122 1.30 20.19 4.32
N TRP A 123 1.57 19.54 3.20
CA TRP A 123 1.50 20.11 1.86
C TRP A 123 0.50 19.33 1.01
N GLU A 124 -0.33 20.05 0.28
CA GLU A 124 -1.41 19.46 -0.52
C GLU A 124 -1.53 20.17 -1.85
N GLU A 125 -1.83 19.44 -2.93
CA GLU A 125 -2.15 20.06 -4.21
C GLU A 125 -3.59 20.60 -4.15
N ILE A 126 -3.69 21.93 -4.08
CA ILE A 126 -4.98 22.63 -3.98
C ILE A 126 -5.05 23.64 -5.13
N PRO A 127 -5.86 23.37 -6.18
CA PRO A 127 -5.94 24.24 -7.35
C PRO A 127 -6.22 25.70 -7.00
N ASP A 128 -5.68 26.66 -7.76
CA ASP A 128 -6.01 28.09 -7.65
C ASP A 128 -5.85 28.66 -6.21
N THR A 129 -4.96 28.08 -5.41
CA THR A 129 -4.77 28.47 -4.01
C THR A 129 -3.32 28.90 -3.76
N ASP A 130 -3.13 30.18 -3.46
CA ASP A 130 -1.85 30.70 -2.97
C ASP A 130 -1.88 30.75 -1.43
N TYR A 131 -0.69 30.75 -0.82
CA TYR A 131 -0.55 30.74 0.64
C TYR A 131 0.68 31.50 1.11
N GLU A 132 0.64 31.99 2.35
CA GLU A 132 1.76 32.67 2.99
C GLU A 132 1.95 32.20 4.44
N VAL A 133 3.20 32.09 4.88
CA VAL A 133 3.53 31.72 6.26
C VAL A 133 3.69 32.99 7.09
N TRP A 134 3.07 33.01 8.27
CA TRP A 134 3.01 34.17 9.14
C TRP A 134 3.42 33.83 10.56
N PHE A 135 4.32 34.63 11.14
CA PHE A 135 4.80 34.47 12.52
C PHE A 135 4.32 35.64 13.38
N PRO A 136 3.12 35.57 13.98
CA PRO A 136 2.60 36.61 14.87
C PRO A 136 3.53 36.86 16.07
N GLY A 137 3.61 38.12 16.49
CA GLY A 137 4.50 38.57 17.56
C GLY A 137 5.95 38.81 17.12
N SER A 138 6.26 38.69 15.83
CA SER A 138 7.51 39.22 15.23
C SER A 138 7.35 40.72 14.89
N ASP A 139 8.48 41.43 14.75
CA ASP A 139 8.51 42.89 14.53
C ASP A 139 7.71 43.34 13.29
N ASN A 140 7.62 42.48 12.26
CA ASN A 140 6.92 42.78 11.01
C ASN A 140 5.53 42.12 10.89
N ALA A 141 5.07 41.40 11.91
CA ALA A 141 3.86 40.58 11.84
C ALA A 141 2.61 41.38 11.46
N THR A 142 2.46 42.59 11.99
CA THR A 142 1.30 43.47 11.70
C THR A 142 1.30 43.94 10.25
N SER A 143 2.45 44.37 9.74
CA SER A 143 2.59 44.81 8.36
C SER A 143 2.37 43.67 7.36
N GLN A 144 2.86 42.47 7.68
CA GLN A 144 2.60 41.25 6.90
C GLN A 144 1.12 40.90 6.88
N ARG A 145 0.45 40.90 8.04
CA ARG A 145 -1.00 40.65 8.13
C ARG A 145 -1.80 41.60 7.24
N LEU A 146 -1.54 42.90 7.34
CA LEU A 146 -2.23 43.91 6.52
C LEU A 146 -1.96 43.73 5.03
N LYS A 147 -0.76 43.26 4.66
CA LYS A 147 -0.44 42.92 3.28
C LYS A 147 -1.26 41.70 2.83
N PHE A 148 -1.25 40.61 3.56
CA PHE A 148 -2.00 39.40 3.22
C PHE A 148 -3.50 39.66 3.09
N GLU A 149 -4.07 40.48 3.97
CA GLU A 149 -5.47 40.90 3.89
C GLU A 149 -5.77 41.71 2.62
N ARG A 150 -4.88 42.63 2.22
CA ARG A 150 -5.00 43.38 0.95
C ARG A 150 -4.85 42.50 -0.28
N ASP A 151 -3.97 41.50 -0.21
CA ASP A 151 -3.71 40.55 -1.29
C ASP A 151 -4.83 39.50 -1.41
N GLY A 152 -5.89 39.60 -0.59
CA GLY A 152 -7.06 38.73 -0.65
C GLY A 152 -6.89 37.39 0.07
N LEU A 153 -5.81 37.22 0.85
CA LEU A 153 -5.62 36.03 1.68
C LEU A 153 -6.45 36.12 2.98
N ARG A 154 -6.69 34.96 3.57
CA ARG A 154 -7.27 34.83 4.92
C ARG A 154 -6.41 33.90 5.77
N LEU A 155 -6.38 34.13 7.08
CA LEU A 155 -5.78 33.18 8.00
C LEU A 155 -6.59 31.88 8.00
N ALA A 156 -5.99 30.80 7.52
CA ALA A 156 -6.63 29.49 7.33
C ALA A 156 -6.19 28.46 8.39
N TYR A 157 -4.98 28.61 8.91
CA TYR A 157 -4.43 27.77 9.97
C TYR A 157 -3.61 28.60 10.95
N LEU A 158 -3.64 28.24 12.22
CA LEU A 158 -2.92 28.89 13.30
C LEU A 158 -2.55 27.86 14.37
N CYS A 159 -1.29 27.81 14.76
CA CYS A 159 -0.79 26.89 15.75
C CYS A 159 0.17 27.59 16.72
N GLY A 160 0.04 27.29 18.00
CA GLY A 160 0.98 27.72 19.02
C GLY A 160 2.05 26.68 19.27
N TYR A 161 3.27 27.14 19.56
CA TYR A 161 4.40 26.33 20.01
C TYR A 161 5.15 27.03 21.13
N SER A 162 5.97 26.29 21.87
CA SER A 162 6.83 26.87 22.91
C SER A 162 8.25 27.04 22.36
N GLU A 163 8.88 28.16 22.69
CA GLU A 163 10.29 28.44 22.42
C GLU A 163 10.89 29.11 23.65
N ASN A 164 11.88 28.46 24.27
CA ASN A 164 12.53 28.90 25.52
C ASN A 164 11.52 29.22 26.63
N GLY A 165 10.48 28.40 26.75
CA GLY A 165 9.40 28.58 27.74
C GLY A 165 8.44 29.75 27.43
N ARG A 166 8.53 30.38 26.25
CA ARG A 166 7.60 31.41 25.79
C ARG A 166 6.68 30.87 24.71
N GLY A 167 5.40 31.24 24.77
CA GLY A 167 4.44 30.94 23.71
C GLY A 167 4.76 31.73 22.44
N ARG A 168 4.97 31.03 21.34
CA ARG A 168 5.09 31.54 19.97
C ARG A 168 3.97 30.98 19.13
N TYR A 169 3.72 31.58 17.97
CA TYR A 169 2.71 31.07 17.05
C TYR A 169 3.16 31.17 15.61
N VAL A 170 2.57 30.32 14.78
CA VAL A 170 2.77 30.28 13.35
C VAL A 170 1.41 30.07 12.68
N GLY A 171 1.17 30.82 11.61
CA GLY A 171 -0.08 30.78 10.87
C GLY A 171 0.16 30.60 9.38
N VAL A 172 -0.84 30.04 8.72
CA VAL A 172 -0.89 29.91 7.26
C VAL A 172 -2.05 30.75 6.76
N TRP A 173 -1.73 31.69 5.89
CA TRP A 173 -2.70 32.47 5.13
C TRP A 173 -2.92 31.80 3.78
N GLN A 174 -4.15 31.79 3.28
CA GLN A 174 -4.51 31.17 1.99
C GLN A 174 -5.48 32.07 1.22
N THR A 175 -5.49 32.00 -0.12
CA THR A 175 -6.48 32.71 -0.95
C THR A 175 -7.92 32.25 -0.65
N ARG A 176 -8.87 33.17 -0.77
CA ARG A 176 -10.29 32.91 -0.45
C ARG A 176 -10.99 32.13 -1.57
N ARG A 177 -11.56 30.96 -1.25
CA ARG A 177 -12.35 30.13 -2.18
C ARG A 177 -13.88 30.28 -2.10
N SER A 178 -14.42 30.97 -1.09
CA SER A 178 -15.87 31.11 -0.88
C SER A 178 -16.24 32.54 -0.47
N ASP A 179 -17.54 32.87 -0.54
CA ASP A 179 -18.14 34.15 -0.16
C ASP A 179 -17.52 34.78 1.10
N PRO A 180 -17.52 36.12 1.22
CA PRO A 180 -16.96 36.80 2.38
C PRO A 180 -17.66 36.35 3.66
N VAL A 181 -16.98 35.46 4.38
CA VAL A 181 -17.39 34.99 5.69
C VAL A 181 -16.68 35.86 6.73
N HIS A 182 -17.46 36.54 7.56
CA HIS A 182 -16.90 37.20 8.73
C HIS A 182 -16.23 36.15 9.61
N TYR A 183 -14.95 36.37 9.94
CA TYR A 183 -14.20 35.47 10.79
C TYR A 183 -13.47 36.23 11.89
N GLU A 184 -13.24 35.54 12.99
CA GLU A 184 -12.50 36.04 14.13
C GLU A 184 -11.41 35.03 14.49
N ALA A 185 -10.17 35.48 14.68
CA ALA A 185 -9.04 34.63 15.03
C ALA A 185 -8.31 35.16 16.26
N HIS A 186 -7.91 34.25 17.15
CA HIS A 186 -7.21 34.58 18.41
C HIS A 186 -6.02 33.67 18.65
N TYR A 187 -5.01 34.20 19.33
CA TYR A 187 -3.87 33.49 19.89
C TYR A 187 -3.51 34.09 21.25
N GLY A 188 -2.79 33.34 22.09
CA GLY A 188 -2.35 33.82 23.41
C GLY A 188 -3.43 33.81 24.48
N LEU A 189 -4.53 33.10 24.27
CA LEU A 189 -5.57 32.91 25.28
C LEU A 189 -5.22 31.77 26.25
N THR A 190 -5.84 31.78 27.42
CA THR A 190 -5.93 30.58 28.28
C THR A 190 -7.05 29.68 27.78
N LEU A 191 -7.05 28.40 28.17
CA LEU A 191 -8.08 27.44 27.73
C LEU A 191 -9.47 27.91 28.16
N ASP A 192 -9.61 28.38 29.40
CA ASP A 192 -10.85 28.92 29.94
C ASP A 192 -11.31 30.16 29.16
N SER A 193 -10.41 31.10 28.88
CA SER A 193 -10.71 32.29 28.08
C SER A 193 -11.12 31.93 26.66
N CYS A 194 -10.49 30.92 26.06
CA CYS A 194 -10.80 30.44 24.72
C CYS A 194 -12.17 29.77 24.66
N MET A 195 -12.52 28.95 25.66
CA MET A 195 -13.84 28.32 25.76
C MET A 195 -14.95 29.34 26.02
N LEU A 196 -14.69 30.36 26.84
CA LEU A 196 -15.60 31.49 27.04
C LEU A 196 -15.82 32.25 25.72
N ARG A 197 -14.74 32.48 24.96
CA ARG A 197 -14.83 33.12 23.64
C ARG A 197 -15.62 32.28 22.66
N ASN A 198 -15.39 30.97 22.62
CA ASN A 198 -16.16 30.04 21.80
C ASN A 198 -17.66 30.17 22.11
N LYS A 199 -18.05 30.13 23.39
CA LYS A 199 -19.46 30.30 23.80
C LYS A 199 -20.05 31.64 23.33
N LEU A 200 -19.29 32.72 23.48
CA LEU A 200 -19.71 34.06 23.04
C LEU A 200 -19.91 34.12 21.52
N LEU A 201 -18.94 33.61 20.75
CA LEU A 201 -19.00 33.64 19.29
C LEU A 201 -20.11 32.74 18.74
N THR A 202 -20.29 31.55 19.32
CA THR A 202 -21.41 30.66 19.00
C THR A 202 -22.77 31.31 19.23
N SER A 203 -22.92 32.11 20.31
CA SER A 203 -24.16 32.88 20.54
C SER A 203 -24.43 33.96 19.48
N LYS A 204 -23.40 34.34 18.71
CA LYS A 204 -23.47 35.32 17.62
C LYS A 204 -23.54 34.67 16.23
N GLY A 205 -23.74 33.35 16.14
CA GLY A 205 -23.83 32.62 14.87
C GLY A 205 -22.48 32.26 14.24
N TYR A 206 -21.39 32.33 15.01
CA TYR A 206 -20.09 31.83 14.57
C TYR A 206 -19.89 30.36 14.95
N ILE A 207 -19.24 29.60 14.08
CA ILE A 207 -18.79 28.24 14.36
C ILE A 207 -17.28 28.20 14.49
N ALA A 208 -16.75 27.35 15.37
CA ALA A 208 -15.31 27.11 15.43
C ALA A 208 -14.89 26.29 14.20
N THR A 209 -13.92 26.80 13.44
CA THR A 209 -13.30 26.07 12.33
C THR A 209 -11.88 25.65 12.65
N LEU A 210 -11.24 26.28 13.64
CA LEU A 210 -9.95 25.87 14.15
C LEU A 210 -9.89 25.98 15.68
N PHE A 211 -9.28 24.99 16.35
CA PHE A 211 -8.99 24.99 17.78
C PHE A 211 -7.72 24.17 18.10
N ASN A 212 -6.65 24.83 18.53
CA ASN A 212 -5.29 24.27 18.63
C ASN A 212 -4.60 24.59 19.98
N VAL A 213 -3.43 23.97 20.19
CA VAL A 213 -2.54 24.14 21.36
C VAL A 213 -2.23 25.62 21.62
N LEU A 214 -1.99 25.98 22.88
CA LEU A 214 -1.83 27.38 23.33
C LEU A 214 -3.03 28.29 22.94
N CYS A 215 -4.21 27.67 22.81
CA CYS A 215 -5.51 28.30 22.63
C CYS A 215 -5.60 29.21 21.41
N THR A 216 -4.99 28.78 20.31
CA THR A 216 -5.23 29.40 19.01
C THR A 216 -6.56 28.93 18.46
N GLY A 217 -7.41 29.86 18.02
CA GLY A 217 -8.74 29.53 17.49
C GLY A 217 -9.14 30.42 16.33
N ILE A 218 -9.92 29.86 15.41
CA ILE A 218 -10.56 30.57 14.29
C ILE A 218 -12.05 30.23 14.32
N TRP A 219 -12.88 31.28 14.27
CA TRP A 219 -14.33 31.18 14.21
C TRP A 219 -14.86 31.88 12.98
N GLU A 220 -15.86 31.28 12.34
CA GLU A 220 -16.45 31.77 11.10
C GLU A 220 -17.96 31.89 11.24
N GLN A 221 -18.55 32.98 10.75
CA GLN A 221 -19.99 33.14 10.70
C GLN A 221 -20.58 32.29 9.56
N ARG A 222 -21.22 31.18 9.90
CA ARG A 222 -21.74 30.20 8.92
C ARG A 222 -23.18 29.85 9.29
N GLU A 223 -24.15 30.37 8.55
CA GLU A 223 -25.56 30.10 8.80
C GLU A 223 -25.89 28.60 8.65
N GLY A 224 -26.70 28.08 9.57
CA GLY A 224 -27.20 26.70 9.53
C GLY A 224 -26.16 25.61 9.83
N ARG A 225 -24.92 25.95 10.19
CA ARG A 225 -23.86 24.99 10.53
C ARG A 225 -23.68 24.84 12.03
N LYS A 226 -23.20 23.67 12.44
CA LYS A 226 -22.96 23.30 13.84
C LYS A 226 -21.51 22.88 14.03
N SER A 227 -20.92 23.38 15.12
CA SER A 227 -19.64 22.91 15.62
C SER A 227 -19.66 22.85 17.14
N PHE A 228 -18.94 21.89 17.73
CA PHE A 228 -18.74 21.84 19.18
C PHE A 228 -17.35 21.32 19.51
N ILE A 229 -16.84 21.70 20.68
CA ILE A 229 -15.52 21.32 21.17
C ILE A 229 -15.70 20.45 22.40
N ILE A 230 -15.10 19.27 22.39
CA ILE A 230 -15.06 18.37 23.54
C ILE A 230 -13.65 18.36 24.10
N ILE A 231 -13.52 18.50 25.41
CA ILE A 231 -12.25 18.39 26.12
C ILE A 231 -12.32 17.20 27.06
N GLY A 232 -11.36 16.29 27.00
CA GLY A 232 -11.35 15.06 27.80
C GLY A 232 -9.98 14.39 27.87
N GLU A 233 -9.83 13.38 28.72
CA GLU A 233 -8.58 12.61 28.86
C GLU A 233 -8.59 11.31 28.03
N ASP A 234 -9.78 10.82 27.66
CA ASP A 234 -9.98 9.54 27.01
C ASP A 234 -10.70 9.72 25.65
N LEU A 235 -10.00 9.41 24.56
CA LEU A 235 -10.53 9.55 23.21
C LEU A 235 -11.71 8.59 22.93
N LYS A 236 -11.74 7.40 23.55
CA LYS A 236 -12.86 6.46 23.45
C LYS A 236 -14.10 6.99 24.16
N GLN A 237 -13.93 7.63 25.31
CA GLN A 237 -15.06 8.26 26.00
C GLN A 237 -15.59 9.47 25.20
N MET A 238 -14.69 10.27 24.63
CA MET A 238 -15.05 11.43 23.81
C MET A 238 -15.88 11.04 22.56
N TYR A 239 -15.73 9.81 22.06
CA TYR A 239 -16.53 9.26 20.95
C TYR A 239 -18.02 9.08 21.26
N SER A 240 -18.41 8.80 22.52
CA SER A 240 -19.83 8.61 22.88
C SER A 240 -20.73 9.79 22.46
N GLN A 241 -20.15 10.99 22.30
CA GLN A 241 -20.87 12.18 21.88
C GLN A 241 -21.11 12.26 20.35
N PHE A 242 -20.33 11.53 19.53
CA PHE A 242 -20.65 11.33 18.12
C PHE A 242 -21.98 10.58 17.94
N GLN A 243 -22.23 9.56 18.78
CA GLN A 243 -23.48 8.80 18.74
C GLN A 243 -24.71 9.70 18.95
N ASN A 244 -24.53 10.79 19.70
CA ASN A 244 -25.57 11.80 19.93
C ASN A 244 -25.71 12.81 18.77
N ASN A 245 -24.70 12.95 17.91
CA ASN A 245 -24.66 13.91 16.80
C ASN A 245 -23.97 13.30 15.55
N PRO A 246 -24.56 12.28 14.91
CA PRO A 246 -23.89 11.49 13.86
C PRO A 246 -23.54 12.29 12.59
N LYS A 247 -24.09 13.51 12.44
CA LYS A 247 -23.78 14.41 11.32
C LYS A 247 -22.52 15.26 11.54
N CYS A 248 -21.98 15.32 12.75
CA CYS A 248 -20.77 16.06 13.08
C CYS A 248 -19.57 15.12 13.14
N LEU A 249 -18.58 15.31 12.28
CA LEU A 249 -17.33 14.52 12.28
C LEU A 249 -16.23 15.23 13.06
N PRO A 250 -15.24 14.52 13.64
CA PRO A 250 -14.11 15.16 14.26
C PRO A 250 -13.24 15.79 13.17
N ARG A 251 -12.94 17.09 13.27
CA ARG A 251 -12.20 17.84 12.24
C ARG A 251 -10.82 18.29 12.68
N GLN A 252 -10.62 18.37 13.99
CA GLN A 252 -9.34 18.76 14.55
C GLN A 252 -9.18 18.19 15.94
N ILE A 253 -7.97 17.76 16.24
CA ILE A 253 -7.56 17.33 17.56
C ILE A 253 -6.35 18.13 18.00
N SER A 254 -6.33 18.49 19.27
CA SER A 254 -5.22 19.13 19.96
C SER A 254 -5.08 18.56 21.36
N HIS A 255 -3.96 18.82 22.01
CA HIS A 255 -3.78 18.56 23.44
C HIS A 255 -3.63 19.87 24.23
N PHE A 256 -3.88 19.79 25.54
CA PHE A 256 -3.65 20.83 26.52
C PHE A 256 -3.08 20.18 27.78
N VAL A 257 -2.18 20.88 28.46
CA VAL A 257 -1.68 20.45 29.77
C VAL A 257 -2.32 21.33 30.81
N ASP A 258 -3.07 20.74 31.75
CA ASP A 258 -3.67 21.50 32.83
C ASP A 258 -2.66 21.88 33.92
N ARG A 259 -3.12 22.62 34.94
CA ARG A 259 -2.26 23.09 36.04
C ARG A 259 -1.66 21.95 36.87
N MET A 260 -2.23 20.75 36.80
CA MET A 260 -1.76 19.56 37.50
C MET A 260 -0.84 18.69 36.63
N GLY A 261 -0.56 19.10 35.39
CA GLY A 261 0.27 18.36 34.45
C GLY A 261 -0.47 17.23 33.74
N ALA A 262 -1.80 17.15 33.87
CA ALA A 262 -2.59 16.16 33.14
C ALA A 262 -2.84 16.63 31.71
N VAL A 263 -2.76 15.69 30.76
CA VAL A 263 -2.98 15.97 29.35
C VAL A 263 -4.46 15.78 29.02
N LYS A 264 -5.06 16.82 28.45
CA LYS A 264 -6.45 16.85 27.97
C LYS A 264 -6.41 16.95 26.44
N TYR A 265 -7.12 16.08 25.75
CA TYR A 265 -7.42 16.25 24.34
C TYR A 265 -8.56 17.24 24.17
N ALA A 266 -8.47 18.12 23.17
CA ALA A 266 -9.58 18.89 22.67
C ALA A 266 -9.89 18.46 21.24
N VAL A 267 -11.10 18.00 20.99
CA VAL A 267 -11.56 17.60 19.66
C VAL A 267 -12.67 18.53 19.22
N LEU A 268 -12.46 19.17 18.07
CA LEU A 268 -13.44 19.99 17.38
C LEU A 268 -14.27 19.09 16.45
N TRP A 269 -15.58 19.11 16.62
CA TRP A 269 -16.55 18.38 15.80
C TRP A 269 -17.38 19.37 14.98
N SER A 270 -17.71 19.02 13.75
CA SER A 270 -18.50 19.89 12.86
C SER A 270 -19.29 19.12 11.80
N ASP A 271 -20.52 19.60 11.51
CA ASP A 271 -21.38 19.10 10.42
C ASP A 271 -21.17 19.85 9.09
N PHE A 272 -20.29 20.84 9.08
CA PHE A 272 -19.99 21.54 7.86
C PHE A 272 -19.04 20.69 7.02
N HIS A 273 -19.47 20.34 5.81
CA HIS A 273 -18.59 19.91 4.72
C HIS A 273 -17.71 21.09 4.29
N SER A 274 -16.87 21.60 5.19
CA SER A 274 -15.60 22.14 4.74
C SER A 274 -14.79 20.92 4.38
N ASN A 275 -14.85 20.49 3.14
CA ASN A 275 -13.61 20.06 2.54
C ASN A 275 -12.76 21.34 2.51
N ARG A 276 -12.12 21.67 3.65
CA ARG A 276 -10.95 22.59 3.72
C ARG A 276 -9.93 22.13 2.68
N TYR A 277 -10.02 20.86 2.31
CA TYR A 277 -9.26 20.12 1.35
C TYR A 277 -10.20 19.65 0.24
N PRO A 278 -10.08 20.14 -1.00
CA PRO A 278 -10.88 19.60 -2.10
C PRO A 278 -10.66 18.09 -2.22
N ASP A 279 -11.66 17.39 -2.76
CA ASP A 279 -11.41 16.06 -3.32
C ASP A 279 -10.27 16.24 -4.32
N VAL A 280 -9.17 15.55 -4.11
CA VAL A 280 -8.04 15.65 -5.03
C VAL A 280 -8.54 15.06 -6.33
N GLU A 281 -8.50 15.85 -7.39
CA GLU A 281 -8.85 15.39 -8.72
C GLU A 281 -8.06 14.10 -9.00
N ALA A 282 -8.67 13.14 -9.72
CA ALA A 282 -7.93 11.94 -10.12
C ALA A 282 -6.61 12.37 -10.79
N LEU A 283 -5.52 11.64 -10.54
CA LEU A 283 -4.18 12.01 -10.98
C LEU A 283 -4.15 12.33 -12.48
N TRP A 284 -4.97 11.60 -13.25
CA TRP A 284 -5.06 11.70 -14.70
C TRP A 284 -6.28 12.46 -15.21
N SER A 285 -7.06 13.15 -14.41
CA SER A 285 -8.25 13.86 -14.92
C SER A 285 -7.90 14.98 -15.92
N LYS A 286 -6.75 15.63 -15.73
CA LYS A 286 -6.24 16.74 -16.56
C LYS A 286 -4.79 16.57 -17.03
N ARG A 287 -4.13 15.51 -16.57
CA ARG A 287 -2.71 15.23 -16.89
C ARG A 287 -2.62 14.26 -18.06
N GLU A 288 -1.65 14.51 -18.93
CA GLU A 288 -1.17 13.51 -19.88
C GLU A 288 -0.44 12.41 -19.12
N ILE A 289 -0.61 11.16 -19.57
CA ILE A 289 0.07 10.01 -18.99
C ILE A 289 1.41 9.88 -19.73
N PRO A 290 2.57 10.14 -19.08
CA PRO A 290 3.85 9.99 -19.76
C PRO A 290 4.10 8.52 -20.11
N VAL A 291 4.65 8.27 -21.30
CA VAL A 291 4.96 6.92 -21.79
C VAL A 291 6.45 6.78 -22.10
N ARG A 292 7.04 5.66 -21.70
CA ARG A 292 8.41 5.25 -22.03
C ARG A 292 8.42 3.87 -22.66
N PHE A 293 8.73 3.83 -23.95
CA PHE A 293 8.87 2.58 -24.69
C PHE A 293 10.23 1.94 -24.48
N LEU A 294 10.28 0.61 -24.53
CA LEU A 294 11.53 -0.11 -24.76
C LEU A 294 12.04 0.24 -26.16
N GLN A 295 13.36 0.39 -26.29
CA GLN A 295 13.97 0.65 -27.59
C GLN A 295 13.57 -0.43 -28.60
N GLY A 296 13.11 0.00 -29.78
CA GLY A 296 12.64 -0.90 -30.84
C GLY A 296 11.18 -1.33 -30.76
N SER A 297 10.46 -1.06 -29.65
CA SER A 297 9.01 -1.32 -29.59
C SER A 297 8.20 -0.49 -30.59
N PRO A 298 8.46 0.83 -30.78
CA PRO A 298 7.72 1.61 -31.76
C PRO A 298 7.92 1.16 -33.21
N ASP A 299 9.07 0.58 -33.52
CA ASP A 299 9.40 0.15 -34.89
C ASP A 299 8.60 -1.09 -35.33
N LEU A 300 8.07 -1.86 -34.38
CA LEU A 300 7.37 -3.13 -34.63
C LEU A 300 5.86 -2.99 -34.83
N LEU A 301 5.32 -1.79 -34.70
CA LEU A 301 3.89 -1.50 -34.76
C LEU A 301 3.61 -0.38 -35.75
N SER A 302 2.48 -0.43 -36.45
CA SER A 302 1.96 0.72 -37.17
C SER A 302 1.51 1.80 -36.19
N GLU A 303 1.40 3.04 -36.66
CA GLU A 303 0.88 4.17 -35.87
C GLU A 303 -0.50 3.84 -35.27
N SER A 304 -1.43 3.30 -36.06
CA SER A 304 -2.76 2.93 -35.59
C SER A 304 -2.78 1.82 -34.54
N GLN A 305 -1.83 0.87 -34.63
CA GLN A 305 -1.71 -0.21 -33.64
C GLN A 305 -1.12 0.31 -32.33
N MET A 306 -0.15 1.22 -32.43
CA MET A 306 0.44 1.90 -31.28
C MET A 306 -0.62 2.75 -30.56
N ASP A 307 -1.36 3.58 -31.30
CA ASP A 307 -2.42 4.43 -30.76
C ASP A 307 -3.48 3.60 -30.03
N PHE A 308 -3.93 2.50 -30.64
CA PHE A 308 -4.88 1.59 -30.01
C PHE A 308 -4.38 1.04 -28.66
N LEU A 309 -3.11 0.64 -28.57
CA LEU A 309 -2.53 0.15 -27.33
C LEU A 309 -2.43 1.24 -26.26
N ILE A 310 -1.93 2.41 -26.64
CA ILE A 310 -1.79 3.56 -25.74
C ILE A 310 -3.16 3.98 -25.22
N GLU A 311 -4.14 4.19 -26.09
CA GLU A 311 -5.49 4.61 -25.71
C GLU A 311 -6.14 3.60 -24.75
N ARG A 312 -5.98 2.30 -24.97
CA ARG A 312 -6.53 1.27 -24.08
C ARG A 312 -5.86 1.25 -22.71
N VAL A 313 -4.54 1.37 -22.67
CA VAL A 313 -3.80 1.45 -21.42
C VAL A 313 -4.13 2.74 -20.66
N GLU A 314 -4.18 3.88 -21.35
CA GLU A 314 -4.56 5.16 -20.76
C GLU A 314 -5.98 5.14 -20.21
N HIS A 315 -6.93 4.58 -20.95
CA HIS A 315 -8.31 4.44 -20.49
C HIS A 315 -8.36 3.63 -19.18
N PHE A 316 -7.72 2.46 -19.16
CA PHE A 316 -7.60 1.63 -17.96
C PHE A 316 -6.99 2.41 -16.77
N MET A 317 -5.91 3.16 -17.01
CA MET A 317 -5.26 3.95 -15.97
C MET A 317 -6.10 5.12 -15.47
N ARG A 318 -6.89 5.77 -16.34
CA ARG A 318 -7.78 6.88 -15.98
C ARG A 318 -8.97 6.40 -15.18
N GLU A 319 -9.67 5.37 -15.64
CA GLU A 319 -10.84 4.79 -14.99
C GLU A 319 -10.52 4.33 -13.57
N LEU A 320 -9.37 3.66 -13.40
CA LEU A 320 -8.95 3.15 -12.10
C LEU A 320 -8.01 4.09 -11.35
N ASN A 321 -7.70 5.26 -11.90
CA ASN A 321 -6.73 6.22 -11.35
C ASN A 321 -5.43 5.54 -10.88
N ILE A 322 -4.82 4.74 -11.77
CA ILE A 322 -3.58 3.97 -11.54
C ILE A 322 -2.36 4.87 -11.77
N PRO A 323 -1.50 5.11 -10.77
CA PRO A 323 -0.38 6.03 -10.92
C PRO A 323 0.71 5.56 -11.88
N GLY A 324 0.98 4.27 -11.97
CA GLY A 324 2.05 3.72 -12.78
C GLY A 324 1.74 2.30 -13.23
N LEU A 325 2.01 2.02 -14.49
CA LEU A 325 1.77 0.74 -15.14
C LEU A 325 2.96 0.39 -16.04
N SER A 326 3.32 -0.89 -16.08
CA SER A 326 4.20 -1.42 -17.11
C SER A 326 3.52 -2.59 -17.80
N ILE A 327 3.72 -2.72 -19.11
CA ILE A 327 3.18 -3.79 -19.96
C ILE A 327 4.28 -4.35 -20.85
N ALA A 328 4.25 -5.66 -21.10
CA ALA A 328 5.01 -6.31 -22.15
C ALA A 328 4.14 -7.34 -22.88
N ILE A 329 4.42 -7.53 -24.18
CA ILE A 329 3.69 -8.45 -25.06
C ILE A 329 4.72 -9.24 -25.87
N SER A 330 4.61 -10.57 -25.84
CA SER A 330 5.36 -11.49 -26.68
C SER A 330 4.44 -12.23 -27.65
N LYS A 331 4.98 -12.60 -28.80
CA LYS A 331 4.32 -13.47 -29.77
C LYS A 331 5.34 -14.50 -30.24
N ARG A 332 4.99 -15.79 -30.14
CA ARG A 332 5.88 -16.91 -30.51
C ARG A 332 7.25 -16.79 -29.81
N GLU A 333 7.22 -16.58 -28.49
CA GLU A 333 8.41 -16.48 -27.62
C GLU A 333 9.38 -15.33 -27.95
N GLN A 334 8.92 -14.35 -28.74
CA GLN A 334 9.67 -13.13 -29.07
C GLN A 334 9.01 -11.92 -28.42
N LEU A 335 9.80 -11.07 -27.76
CA LEU A 335 9.30 -9.82 -27.20
C LEU A 335 9.02 -8.83 -28.33
N LYS A 336 7.77 -8.38 -28.45
CA LYS A 336 7.32 -7.49 -29.53
C LYS A 336 7.02 -6.07 -29.07
N PHE A 337 6.60 -5.92 -27.82
CA PHE A 337 6.27 -4.61 -27.27
C PHE A 337 6.56 -4.58 -25.76
N ALA A 338 7.14 -3.48 -25.28
CA ALA A 338 7.17 -3.19 -23.86
C ALA A 338 7.17 -1.67 -23.62
N ALA A 339 6.38 -1.23 -22.65
CA ALA A 339 6.26 0.18 -22.29
C ALA A 339 5.94 0.36 -20.80
N GLY A 340 6.44 1.47 -20.25
CA GLY A 340 6.04 2.01 -18.96
C GLY A 340 5.15 3.24 -19.16
N PHE A 341 4.11 3.37 -18.34
CA PHE A 341 3.12 4.44 -18.36
C PHE A 341 3.01 5.07 -16.97
N GLY A 342 2.84 6.40 -16.92
CA GLY A 342 2.66 7.13 -15.67
C GLY A 342 3.92 7.19 -14.83
N TYR A 343 3.77 7.21 -13.51
CA TYR A 343 4.84 7.43 -12.55
C TYR A 343 5.13 6.22 -11.67
N ALA A 344 6.41 5.82 -11.63
CA ALA A 344 6.97 4.91 -10.63
C ALA A 344 6.93 5.55 -9.24
N GLN A 345 7.09 6.88 -9.21
CA GLN A 345 6.97 7.71 -8.03
C GLN A 345 6.33 9.06 -8.38
N VAL A 346 5.07 9.27 -7.96
CA VAL A 346 4.27 10.46 -8.31
C VAL A 346 4.92 11.76 -7.87
N ARG A 347 5.53 11.82 -6.68
CA ARG A 347 6.08 13.06 -6.11
C ARG A 347 7.31 13.56 -6.87
N GLU A 348 8.18 12.65 -7.26
CA GLU A 348 9.40 12.97 -8.01
C GLU A 348 9.15 12.99 -9.51
N GLN A 349 7.93 12.66 -9.94
CA GLN A 349 7.54 12.51 -11.35
C GLN A 349 8.47 11.53 -12.08
N GLU A 350 8.98 10.53 -11.36
CA GLU A 350 9.78 9.47 -11.95
C GLU A 350 8.87 8.64 -12.86
N ILE A 351 9.12 8.71 -14.17
CA ILE A 351 8.29 8.02 -15.17
C ILE A 351 8.57 6.52 -15.11
N VAL A 352 7.52 5.69 -15.14
CA VAL A 352 7.68 4.23 -15.23
C VAL A 352 8.45 3.89 -16.51
N THR A 353 9.41 2.99 -16.38
CA THR A 353 10.14 2.42 -17.53
C THR A 353 9.82 0.93 -17.64
N PRO A 354 9.99 0.29 -18.81
CA PRO A 354 9.81 -1.15 -18.98
C PRO A 354 10.65 -2.04 -18.03
N ASN A 355 11.74 -1.50 -17.47
CA ASN A 355 12.63 -2.20 -16.55
C ASN A 355 12.30 -1.99 -15.07
N HIS A 356 11.33 -1.13 -14.74
CA HIS A 356 10.88 -0.97 -13.36
C HIS A 356 10.21 -2.27 -12.88
N GLN A 357 10.43 -2.58 -11.60
CA GLN A 357 9.96 -3.80 -10.97
C GLN A 357 8.78 -3.51 -10.05
N PHE A 358 7.84 -4.44 -10.05
CA PHE A 358 6.60 -4.35 -9.27
C PHE A 358 6.45 -5.64 -8.47
N ARG A 359 5.84 -5.55 -7.30
CA ARG A 359 5.44 -6.74 -6.53
C ARG A 359 4.37 -7.47 -7.30
N VAL A 360 4.67 -8.68 -7.74
CA VAL A 360 3.79 -9.43 -8.64
C VAL A 360 2.79 -10.31 -7.90
N GLY A 361 2.82 -10.32 -6.56
CA GLY A 361 1.88 -11.09 -5.75
C GLY A 361 1.84 -12.55 -6.18
N SER A 362 0.63 -13.10 -6.27
CA SER A 362 0.40 -14.50 -6.61
C SER A 362 0.93 -14.98 -7.97
N VAL A 363 1.39 -14.11 -8.88
CA VAL A 363 2.20 -14.52 -10.05
C VAL A 363 3.49 -15.24 -9.61
N SER A 364 3.91 -15.07 -8.36
CA SER A 364 4.97 -15.86 -7.69
C SER A 364 4.69 -17.36 -7.64
N LYS A 365 3.42 -17.79 -7.66
CA LYS A 365 3.04 -19.21 -7.56
C LYS A 365 3.43 -20.01 -8.80
N PRO A 366 3.14 -19.56 -10.03
CA PRO A 366 3.70 -20.15 -11.24
C PRO A 366 5.22 -20.37 -11.20
N ILE A 367 5.97 -19.41 -10.65
CA ILE A 367 7.44 -19.50 -10.51
C ILE A 367 7.79 -20.64 -9.54
N THR A 368 7.12 -20.72 -8.39
CA THR A 368 7.30 -21.83 -7.44
C THR A 368 6.88 -23.17 -8.02
N ALA A 369 5.76 -23.22 -8.76
CA ALA A 369 5.29 -24.43 -9.41
C ALA A 369 6.33 -24.96 -10.41
N CYS A 370 6.91 -24.08 -11.22
CA CYS A 370 8.01 -24.41 -12.12
C CYS A 370 9.22 -24.96 -11.35
N ALA A 371 9.62 -24.31 -10.25
CA ALA A 371 10.73 -24.76 -9.41
C ALA A 371 10.52 -26.18 -8.84
N ILE A 372 9.29 -26.51 -8.44
CA ILE A 372 8.94 -27.84 -7.93
C ILE A 372 8.89 -28.87 -9.05
N LEU A 373 8.31 -28.53 -10.20
CA LEU A 373 8.26 -29.42 -11.35
C LEU A 373 9.65 -29.72 -11.92
N LEU A 374 10.56 -28.76 -11.85
CA LEU A 374 11.97 -29.00 -12.18
C LEU A 374 12.61 -30.03 -11.23
N LEU A 375 12.28 -29.99 -9.93
CA LEU A 375 12.72 -31.01 -8.98
C LEU A 375 12.08 -32.38 -9.25
N VAL A 376 10.84 -32.40 -9.76
CA VAL A 376 10.17 -33.63 -10.22
C VAL A 376 10.87 -34.23 -11.44
N ASP A 377 11.19 -33.42 -12.45
CA ASP A 377 11.93 -33.85 -13.64
C ASP A 377 13.34 -34.35 -13.29
N GLN A 378 13.98 -33.75 -12.28
CA GLN A 378 15.25 -34.21 -11.73
C GLN A 378 15.13 -35.50 -10.89
N GLY A 379 13.92 -36.02 -10.69
CA GLY A 379 13.66 -37.23 -9.91
C GLY A 379 13.88 -37.07 -8.40
N LYS A 380 13.99 -35.84 -7.89
CA LYS A 380 14.22 -35.56 -6.47
C LYS A 380 12.95 -35.70 -5.62
N VAL A 381 11.78 -35.57 -6.25
CA VAL A 381 10.47 -35.73 -5.62
C VAL A 381 9.45 -36.17 -6.66
N LYS A 382 8.36 -36.82 -6.26
CA LYS A 382 7.22 -37.12 -7.13
C LYS A 382 6.01 -36.29 -6.71
N LEU A 383 5.13 -36.02 -7.67
CA LEU A 383 3.89 -35.28 -7.43
C LEU A 383 3.02 -35.93 -6.35
N ASP A 384 2.99 -37.26 -6.28
CA ASP A 384 2.13 -38.00 -5.35
C ASP A 384 2.86 -38.38 -4.04
N ASP A 385 4.10 -37.91 -3.84
CA ASP A 385 4.80 -38.11 -2.58
C ASP A 385 4.12 -37.33 -1.45
N LYS A 386 3.97 -37.99 -0.30
CA LYS A 386 3.42 -37.40 0.92
C LYS A 386 4.45 -36.47 1.56
N LEU A 387 4.00 -35.34 2.10
CA LEU A 387 4.89 -34.40 2.80
C LEU A 387 5.13 -34.78 4.26
N PHE A 388 4.12 -35.34 4.92
CA PHE A 388 4.12 -35.57 6.37
C PHE A 388 3.86 -37.03 6.76
N GLY A 389 4.48 -37.46 7.86
CA GLY A 389 4.39 -38.83 8.38
C GLY A 389 5.72 -39.60 8.27
N ARG A 390 5.79 -40.76 8.91
CA ARG A 390 7.04 -41.53 9.05
C ARG A 390 7.75 -41.81 7.71
N ASP A 391 6.99 -42.18 6.68
CA ASP A 391 7.49 -42.59 5.37
C ASP A 391 7.27 -41.48 4.30
N SER A 392 7.33 -40.22 4.74
CA SER A 392 7.10 -39.03 3.91
C SER A 392 8.37 -38.20 3.73
N ILE A 393 8.32 -37.17 2.89
CA ILE A 393 9.48 -36.32 2.58
C ILE A 393 10.08 -35.69 3.85
N PHE A 394 9.25 -35.15 4.76
CA PHE A 394 9.75 -34.56 6.01
C PHE A 394 9.86 -35.56 7.17
N GLY A 395 9.52 -36.82 6.94
CA GLY A 395 9.53 -37.87 7.97
C GLY A 395 8.79 -37.44 9.24
N ASN A 396 9.46 -37.62 10.38
CA ASN A 396 8.92 -37.25 11.70
C ASN A 396 9.25 -35.81 12.13
N LYS A 397 9.82 -34.96 11.26
CA LYS A 397 10.25 -33.60 11.62
C LYS A 397 9.13 -32.78 12.25
N PHE A 398 7.92 -32.90 11.71
CA PHE A 398 6.71 -32.22 12.21
C PHE A 398 5.78 -33.14 13.02
N ALA A 399 6.23 -34.35 13.37
CA ALA A 399 5.42 -35.30 14.14
C ALA A 399 5.51 -35.01 15.64
N LYS A 400 4.47 -34.37 16.22
CA LYS A 400 4.30 -34.28 17.68
C LYS A 400 3.34 -35.38 18.16
N ARG A 401 3.51 -35.81 19.43
CA ARG A 401 2.77 -36.93 20.06
C ARG A 401 1.23 -36.86 20.00
N LYS A 402 0.62 -35.72 19.63
CA LYS A 402 -0.83 -35.52 19.48
C LYS A 402 -1.28 -35.06 18.07
N SER A 403 -0.39 -35.00 17.08
CA SER A 403 -0.60 -34.13 15.90
C SER A 403 -0.88 -34.79 14.55
N HIS A 404 -1.21 -36.09 14.46
CA HIS A 404 -1.78 -36.61 13.22
C HIS A 404 -3.27 -36.25 13.14
N LYS A 405 -3.54 -34.94 13.09
CA LYS A 405 -4.88 -34.43 12.80
C LYS A 405 -5.33 -35.00 11.46
N LYS A 406 -6.62 -35.28 11.37
CA LYS A 406 -7.28 -35.90 10.21
C LYS A 406 -6.75 -35.29 8.90
N TYR A 407 -6.35 -36.15 7.96
CA TYR A 407 -5.88 -35.84 6.60
C TYR A 407 -4.50 -35.22 6.39
N VAL A 408 -3.81 -34.71 7.42
CA VAL A 408 -2.50 -34.05 7.24
C VAL A 408 -1.47 -34.96 6.57
N THR A 409 -1.43 -36.24 6.96
CA THR A 409 -0.52 -37.26 6.38
C THR A 409 -0.93 -37.76 5.01
N ASP A 410 -2.02 -37.25 4.43
CA ASP A 410 -2.50 -37.57 3.09
C ASP A 410 -2.23 -36.44 2.09
N VAL A 411 -1.72 -35.29 2.55
CA VAL A 411 -1.32 -34.17 1.68
C VAL A 411 -0.07 -34.58 0.88
N THR A 412 -0.11 -34.32 -0.43
CA THR A 412 0.96 -34.62 -1.39
C THR A 412 1.44 -33.35 -2.05
N VAL A 413 2.56 -33.41 -2.77
CA VAL A 413 3.09 -32.27 -3.53
C VAL A 413 2.08 -31.75 -4.55
N ARG A 414 1.40 -32.68 -5.25
CA ARG A 414 0.30 -32.39 -6.18
C ARG A 414 -0.81 -31.59 -5.52
N HIS A 415 -1.26 -32.02 -4.34
CA HIS A 415 -2.35 -31.34 -3.63
C HIS A 415 -2.01 -29.88 -3.29
N LEU A 416 -0.74 -29.55 -3.06
CA LEU A 416 -0.32 -28.17 -2.81
C LEU A 416 -0.32 -27.34 -4.10
N LEU A 417 0.24 -27.87 -5.19
CA LEU A 417 0.29 -27.21 -6.50
C LEU A 417 -1.11 -26.91 -7.06
N GLU A 418 -2.06 -27.81 -6.84
CA GLU A 418 -3.45 -27.73 -7.33
C GLU A 418 -4.40 -26.97 -6.39
N HIS A 419 -3.94 -26.53 -5.22
CA HIS A 419 -4.80 -25.98 -4.15
C HIS A 419 -5.89 -26.96 -3.67
N THR A 420 -5.58 -28.25 -3.57
CA THR A 420 -6.52 -29.32 -3.18
C THR A 420 -6.12 -30.02 -1.89
N ALA A 421 -5.27 -29.41 -1.06
CA ALA A 421 -4.86 -29.95 0.25
C ALA A 421 -6.03 -30.16 1.24
N GLY A 422 -7.17 -29.52 1.00
CA GLY A 422 -8.40 -29.71 1.78
C GLY A 422 -8.60 -28.72 2.93
N GLY A 423 -7.83 -27.62 2.98
CA GLY A 423 -7.95 -26.56 3.99
C GLY A 423 -6.95 -25.43 3.78
N TRP A 424 -6.64 -24.68 4.84
CA TRP A 424 -5.71 -23.53 4.86
C TRP A 424 -6.11 -22.40 3.90
N ASP A 425 -7.40 -22.07 3.90
CA ASP A 425 -8.02 -21.02 3.09
C ASP A 425 -7.49 -19.62 3.44
N ASN A 426 -7.44 -18.74 2.45
CA ASN A 426 -7.11 -17.34 2.59
C ASN A 426 -8.32 -16.47 2.98
N LEU A 427 -9.57 -16.93 2.78
CA LEU A 427 -10.78 -16.11 2.93
C LEU A 427 -11.14 -15.76 4.38
N GLN A 428 -11.00 -16.71 5.31
CA GLN A 428 -11.34 -16.50 6.72
C GLN A 428 -10.13 -16.07 7.56
N SER A 429 -8.97 -16.67 7.29
CA SER A 429 -7.71 -16.36 7.96
C SER A 429 -6.58 -17.01 7.17
N ASP A 430 -5.85 -16.21 6.38
CA ASP A 430 -4.71 -16.70 5.63
C ASP A 430 -3.59 -17.19 6.56
N ALA A 431 -3.36 -18.50 6.56
CA ALA A 431 -2.37 -19.17 7.39
C ALA A 431 -0.92 -18.76 7.07
N ALA A 432 -0.65 -18.16 5.90
CA ALA A 432 0.68 -17.62 5.60
C ALA A 432 0.99 -16.33 6.38
N TRP A 433 -0.03 -15.58 6.79
CA TRP A 433 0.11 -14.29 7.49
C TRP A 433 0.02 -14.38 9.01
N ILE A 434 -0.41 -15.50 9.57
CA ILE A 434 -0.45 -15.67 11.02
C ILE A 434 0.97 -15.76 11.59
N GLN A 435 1.14 -15.29 12.82
CA GLN A 435 2.43 -15.32 13.54
C GLN A 435 3.58 -14.77 12.66
N PRO A 436 3.52 -13.49 12.24
CA PRO A 436 4.46 -12.90 11.27
C PRO A 436 5.92 -12.93 11.73
N GLN A 437 6.15 -13.07 13.04
CA GLN A 437 7.47 -13.17 13.66
C GLN A 437 8.11 -14.58 13.63
N MET A 438 7.34 -15.62 13.26
CA MET A 438 7.87 -16.98 13.17
C MET A 438 8.69 -17.18 11.89
N SER A 439 9.73 -18.01 11.95
CA SER A 439 10.36 -18.56 10.75
C SER A 439 9.38 -19.44 9.95
N THR A 440 9.71 -19.76 8.69
CA THR A 440 8.89 -20.66 7.87
C THR A 440 8.68 -22.03 8.52
N GLU A 441 9.72 -22.62 9.11
CA GLU A 441 9.63 -23.92 9.79
C GLU A 441 8.73 -23.88 11.04
N GLU A 442 8.86 -22.83 11.86
CA GLU A 442 8.02 -22.62 13.04
C GLU A 442 6.55 -22.41 12.67
N LEU A 443 6.29 -21.64 11.61
CA LEU A 443 4.94 -21.45 11.09
C LEU A 443 4.34 -22.79 10.64
N ILE A 444 5.08 -23.59 9.88
CA ILE A 444 4.61 -24.89 9.41
C ILE A 444 4.20 -25.75 10.61
N ALA A 445 5.07 -25.86 11.62
CA ALA A 445 4.75 -26.60 12.83
C ALA A 445 3.49 -26.06 13.54
N TYR A 446 3.36 -24.73 13.63
CA TYR A 446 2.20 -24.07 14.24
C TYR A 446 0.91 -24.35 13.48
N VAL A 447 0.90 -24.20 12.15
CA VAL A 447 -0.28 -24.39 11.31
C VAL A 447 -0.75 -25.84 11.37
N LEU A 448 0.16 -26.81 11.26
CA LEU A 448 -0.18 -28.24 11.39
C LEU A 448 -0.78 -28.59 12.76
N GLU A 449 -0.36 -27.88 13.82
CA GLU A 449 -0.85 -28.08 15.18
C GLU A 449 -2.17 -27.34 15.47
N ASN A 450 -2.45 -26.21 14.82
CA ASN A 450 -3.53 -25.31 15.23
C ASN A 450 -4.63 -25.15 14.17
N VAL A 451 -4.33 -25.34 12.88
CA VAL A 451 -5.27 -25.12 11.77
C VAL A 451 -5.61 -26.47 11.12
N PRO A 452 -6.81 -27.04 11.38
CA PRO A 452 -7.20 -28.33 10.82
C PRO A 452 -7.47 -28.27 9.31
N LEU A 453 -7.43 -29.44 8.67
CA LEU A 453 -7.96 -29.64 7.32
C LEU A 453 -9.42 -30.08 7.41
N ASP A 454 -10.32 -29.34 6.78
CA ASP A 454 -11.77 -29.60 6.84
C ASP A 454 -12.21 -30.66 5.82
N HIS A 455 -11.43 -30.84 4.76
CA HIS A 455 -11.74 -31.72 3.64
C HIS A 455 -10.61 -32.71 3.38
N LYS A 456 -10.94 -33.85 2.77
CA LYS A 456 -9.94 -34.83 2.36
C LYS A 456 -9.13 -34.24 1.19
N PRO A 457 -7.78 -34.35 1.18
CA PRO A 457 -6.96 -33.92 0.06
C PRO A 457 -7.45 -34.49 -1.28
N GLY A 458 -7.43 -33.66 -2.32
CA GLY A 458 -7.91 -33.97 -3.67
C GLY A 458 -9.44 -33.81 -3.87
N THR A 459 -10.21 -33.55 -2.81
CA THR A 459 -11.69 -33.52 -2.93
C THR A 459 -12.31 -32.14 -3.07
N LYS A 460 -11.60 -31.08 -2.70
CA LYS A 460 -12.09 -29.70 -2.77
C LYS A 460 -10.95 -28.74 -3.09
N TRP A 461 -11.22 -27.81 -4.00
CA TRP A 461 -10.31 -26.71 -4.33
C TRP A 461 -10.48 -25.58 -3.31
N ILE A 462 -9.38 -25.20 -2.66
CA ILE A 462 -9.27 -24.14 -1.65
C ILE A 462 -7.94 -23.43 -1.87
N TYR A 463 -7.99 -22.21 -2.41
CA TYR A 463 -6.81 -21.40 -2.65
C TYR A 463 -6.04 -21.13 -1.35
N SER A 464 -4.74 -21.43 -1.34
CA SER A 464 -3.91 -21.40 -0.13
C SER A 464 -2.52 -20.83 -0.40
N ASN A 465 -2.19 -19.72 0.25
CA ASN A 465 -0.83 -19.18 0.26
C ASN A 465 0.11 -20.08 1.08
N PHE A 466 -0.36 -20.58 2.21
CA PHE A 466 0.42 -21.49 3.06
C PHE A 466 0.81 -22.79 2.34
N GLY A 467 -0.04 -23.31 1.46
CA GLY A 467 0.30 -24.47 0.62
C GLY A 467 1.52 -24.21 -0.27
N TYR A 468 1.65 -23.01 -0.83
CA TYR A 468 2.83 -22.63 -1.62
C TYR A 468 4.04 -22.28 -0.75
N GLN A 469 3.83 -21.79 0.47
CA GLN A 469 4.91 -21.65 1.44
C GLN A 469 5.54 -23.01 1.81
N LEU A 470 4.72 -24.06 1.94
CA LEU A 470 5.20 -25.43 2.10
C LEU A 470 6.00 -25.93 0.90
N LEU A 471 5.61 -25.57 -0.33
CA LEU A 471 6.37 -25.88 -1.54
C LEU A 471 7.73 -25.17 -1.55
N GLY A 472 7.78 -23.90 -1.15
CA GLY A 472 9.05 -23.18 -0.98
C GLY A 472 9.98 -23.89 0.00
N TYR A 473 9.47 -24.26 1.16
CA TYR A 473 10.23 -25.01 2.17
C TYR A 473 10.66 -26.42 1.70
N LEU A 474 9.82 -27.08 0.90
CA LEU A 474 10.16 -28.35 0.26
C LEU A 474 11.36 -28.18 -0.69
N ALA A 475 11.39 -27.12 -1.50
CA ALA A 475 12.51 -26.85 -2.39
C ALA A 475 13.81 -26.62 -1.60
N GLU A 476 13.76 -25.87 -0.49
CA GLU A 476 14.91 -25.68 0.40
C GLU A 476 15.39 -27.01 0.97
N HIS A 477 14.46 -27.85 1.45
CA HIS A 477 14.78 -29.16 2.02
C HIS A 477 15.49 -30.08 1.02
N LEU A 478 15.04 -30.10 -0.25
CA LEU A 478 15.57 -30.99 -1.28
C LEU A 478 16.86 -30.49 -1.94
N THR A 479 17.17 -29.20 -1.81
CA THR A 479 18.31 -28.58 -2.51
C THR A 479 19.42 -28.13 -1.56
N GLY A 480 19.10 -27.84 -0.29
CA GLY A 480 20.01 -27.22 0.67
C GLY A 480 20.29 -25.74 0.38
N MET A 481 19.65 -25.14 -0.62
CA MET A 481 19.71 -23.71 -0.93
C MET A 481 18.52 -22.99 -0.29
N THR A 482 18.62 -21.68 -0.10
CA THR A 482 17.42 -20.87 0.18
C THR A 482 16.48 -20.94 -1.02
N TYR A 483 15.17 -20.78 -0.79
CA TYR A 483 14.18 -20.79 -1.88
C TYR A 483 14.53 -19.76 -2.95
N GLU A 484 14.86 -18.54 -2.52
CA GLU A 484 15.18 -17.43 -3.42
C GLU A 484 16.42 -17.74 -4.28
N ASP A 485 17.50 -18.26 -3.68
CA ASP A 485 18.72 -18.60 -4.43
C ASP A 485 18.49 -19.76 -5.41
N PHE A 486 17.72 -20.77 -5.01
CA PHE A 486 17.40 -21.90 -5.88
C PHE A 486 16.63 -21.45 -7.12
N VAL A 487 15.61 -20.60 -6.92
CA VAL A 487 14.77 -20.08 -8.02
C VAL A 487 15.59 -19.13 -8.91
N LYS A 488 16.39 -18.22 -8.35
CA LYS A 488 17.30 -17.37 -9.14
C LYS A 488 18.22 -18.20 -10.02
N LYS A 489 18.85 -19.22 -9.44
CA LYS A 489 19.85 -20.05 -10.13
C LYS A 489 19.23 -20.96 -11.18
N SER A 490 18.10 -21.59 -10.88
CA SER A 490 17.57 -22.71 -11.66
C SER A 490 16.44 -22.32 -12.60
N ILE A 491 15.77 -21.20 -12.33
CA ILE A 491 14.65 -20.70 -13.12
C ILE A 491 15.04 -19.40 -13.84
N PHE A 492 15.32 -18.33 -13.10
CA PHE A 492 15.51 -17.01 -13.70
C PHE A 492 16.81 -16.87 -14.50
N ALA A 493 17.95 -17.35 -13.98
CA ALA A 493 19.22 -17.24 -14.70
C ALA A 493 19.20 -18.00 -16.05
N PRO A 494 18.66 -19.23 -16.15
CA PRO A 494 18.45 -19.91 -17.44
C PRO A 494 17.42 -19.24 -18.35
N SER A 495 16.51 -18.43 -17.80
CA SER A 495 15.60 -17.55 -18.55
C SER A 495 16.24 -16.23 -18.97
N GLY A 496 17.51 -15.96 -18.63
CA GLY A 496 18.21 -14.71 -18.95
C GLY A 496 17.93 -13.56 -17.97
N VAL A 497 17.32 -13.84 -16.82
CA VAL A 497 17.00 -12.84 -15.79
C VAL A 497 17.99 -12.99 -14.63
N HIS A 498 18.80 -11.96 -14.39
CA HIS A 498 19.86 -11.99 -13.36
C HIS A 498 19.64 -11.01 -12.21
N ASP A 499 18.76 -10.05 -12.41
CA ASP A 499 18.54 -8.88 -11.59
C ASP A 499 17.11 -8.89 -11.03
N ILE A 500 16.80 -9.93 -10.27
CA ILE A 500 15.51 -10.18 -9.66
C ILE A 500 15.70 -10.55 -8.18
N GLN A 501 14.70 -10.27 -7.35
CA GLN A 501 14.70 -10.61 -5.93
C GLN A 501 13.29 -10.65 -5.35
N VAL A 502 13.18 -11.17 -4.13
CA VAL A 502 11.97 -11.04 -3.32
C VAL A 502 11.94 -9.64 -2.68
N ALA A 503 10.75 -9.05 -2.54
CA ALA A 503 10.55 -7.76 -1.91
C ALA A 503 11.04 -7.76 -0.45
N GLY A 504 11.70 -6.69 -0.04
CA GLY A 504 11.95 -6.40 1.37
C GLY A 504 10.65 -6.07 2.12
N PRO A 505 10.60 -6.30 3.43
CA PRO A 505 9.37 -6.13 4.21
C PRO A 505 8.96 -4.68 4.38
N SER A 506 9.91 -3.73 4.27
CA SER A 506 9.73 -2.31 4.58
C SER A 506 10.14 -1.35 3.44
N ILE A 507 9.72 -0.09 3.52
CA ILE A 507 10.11 0.95 2.55
C ILE A 507 11.62 1.21 2.53
N SER A 508 12.29 1.08 3.67
CA SER A 508 13.76 1.23 3.76
C SER A 508 14.52 0.11 3.05
N GLU A 509 13.85 -1.02 2.80
CA GLU A 509 14.41 -2.19 2.11
C GLU A 509 13.89 -2.33 0.66
N LYS A 510 13.20 -1.29 0.17
CA LYS A 510 12.74 -1.21 -1.23
C LYS A 510 13.93 -1.34 -2.19
N ALA A 511 13.77 -2.16 -3.22
CA ALA A 511 14.81 -2.32 -4.22
C ALA A 511 15.02 -1.03 -5.06
N PRO A 512 16.22 -0.82 -5.63
CA PRO A 512 16.50 0.36 -6.44
C PRO A 512 15.53 0.57 -7.60
N ARG A 513 15.12 -0.50 -8.31
CA ARG A 513 14.19 -0.44 -9.45
C ARG A 513 12.75 -0.79 -9.10
N GLU A 514 12.45 -1.07 -7.84
CA GLU A 514 11.08 -1.26 -7.40
C GLU A 514 10.33 0.07 -7.49
N VAL A 515 9.04 0.07 -7.79
CA VAL A 515 8.21 1.30 -7.79
C VAL A 515 7.71 1.65 -6.38
N LEU A 516 7.12 2.84 -6.17
CA LEU A 516 6.29 3.11 -4.99
C LEU A 516 4.86 2.65 -5.21
N TYR A 517 4.23 2.12 -4.16
CA TYR A 517 2.88 1.55 -4.20
C TYR A 517 1.83 2.51 -3.63
N TYR A 518 0.66 2.52 -4.26
CA TYR A 518 -0.45 3.41 -3.92
C TYR A 518 -1.71 2.60 -3.66
N MET A 519 -2.35 2.80 -2.50
CA MET A 519 -3.54 2.04 -2.11
C MET A 519 -4.83 2.74 -2.51
N SER A 520 -5.82 1.93 -2.88
CA SER A 520 -7.20 2.33 -3.17
C SER A 520 -8.07 2.23 -1.93
N GLY A 521 -7.53 2.60 -0.77
CA GLY A 521 -8.27 2.68 0.48
C GLY A 521 -9.20 1.53 0.85
N ASN A 522 -8.85 0.29 0.48
CA ASN A 522 -9.74 -0.85 0.67
C ASN A 522 -9.68 -1.41 2.11
N ASN A 523 -10.78 -2.04 2.51
CA ASN A 523 -11.08 -2.48 3.88
C ASN A 523 -10.21 -3.65 4.41
N LEU A 524 -9.15 -4.09 3.71
CA LEU A 524 -8.34 -5.25 4.11
C LEU A 524 -7.21 -4.91 5.07
N GLY A 525 -6.74 -3.67 5.05
CA GLY A 525 -5.91 -3.19 6.14
C GLY A 525 -4.44 -3.58 6.16
N PHE A 526 -3.87 -3.85 5.00
CA PHE A 526 -2.46 -4.21 4.85
C PHE A 526 -1.67 -3.04 4.28
N ASP A 527 -0.52 -2.72 4.86
CA ASP A 527 0.42 -1.72 4.35
C ASP A 527 1.36 -2.39 3.31
N PRO A 528 1.58 -1.82 2.11
CA PRO A 528 2.59 -2.28 1.17
C PRO A 528 3.99 -2.38 1.78
N TYR A 529 4.28 -1.81 2.93
CA TYR A 529 5.58 -1.81 3.58
C TYR A 529 5.55 -2.42 5.00
N GLU A 530 4.52 -3.21 5.30
CA GLU A 530 4.47 -4.12 6.45
C GLU A 530 4.32 -5.57 5.96
N MET A 531 5.26 -6.04 5.12
CA MET A 531 5.20 -7.40 4.59
C MET A 531 5.87 -8.41 5.50
N LEU A 532 5.58 -9.69 5.25
CA LEU A 532 6.33 -10.79 5.84
C LEU A 532 7.79 -10.80 5.34
N PRO A 533 8.72 -11.38 6.11
CA PRO A 533 10.08 -11.63 5.66
C PRO A 533 10.16 -12.36 4.32
N SER A 534 11.22 -12.11 3.55
CA SER A 534 11.41 -12.64 2.18
C SER A 534 11.24 -14.16 2.07
N GLU A 535 11.75 -14.91 3.03
CA GLU A 535 11.69 -16.38 3.12
C GLU A 535 10.27 -16.91 3.38
N ARG A 536 9.40 -16.08 3.96
CA ARG A 536 7.99 -16.41 4.21
C ARG A 536 7.14 -16.18 2.98
N ILE A 537 7.40 -15.08 2.26
CA ILE A 537 6.51 -14.56 1.21
C ILE A 537 6.94 -14.92 -0.22
N GLY A 538 8.23 -15.12 -0.46
CA GLY A 538 8.79 -15.45 -1.77
C GLY A 538 8.01 -16.54 -2.53
N PRO A 539 7.73 -17.71 -1.92
CA PRO A 539 7.09 -18.84 -2.61
C PRO A 539 5.68 -18.60 -3.15
N TRP A 540 4.96 -17.60 -2.64
CA TRP A 540 3.54 -17.44 -2.97
C TRP A 540 3.13 -16.02 -3.34
N GLY A 541 3.99 -15.02 -3.10
CA GLY A 541 3.62 -13.62 -3.28
C GLY A 541 4.76 -12.62 -3.47
N GLY A 542 5.99 -12.96 -3.07
CA GLY A 542 7.00 -11.97 -2.73
C GLY A 542 7.86 -11.43 -3.87
N TRP A 543 7.83 -12.03 -5.06
CA TRP A 543 8.74 -11.60 -6.13
C TRP A 543 8.45 -10.17 -6.60
N ILE A 544 9.53 -9.42 -6.85
CA ILE A 544 9.45 -8.17 -7.62
C ILE A 544 9.98 -8.43 -9.02
N ALA A 545 9.20 -8.09 -10.05
CA ALA A 545 9.58 -8.30 -11.44
C ALA A 545 9.03 -7.21 -12.34
N SER A 546 9.72 -6.97 -13.46
CA SER A 546 9.14 -6.24 -14.58
C SER A 546 8.32 -7.20 -15.48
N PRO A 547 7.39 -6.68 -16.29
CA PRO A 547 6.68 -7.49 -17.28
C PRO A 547 7.63 -8.22 -18.25
N ILE A 548 8.75 -7.59 -18.62
CA ILE A 548 9.77 -8.21 -19.47
C ILE A 548 10.37 -9.45 -18.78
N GLN A 549 10.74 -9.36 -17.50
CA GLN A 549 11.30 -10.48 -16.75
C GLN A 549 10.28 -11.62 -16.61
N LEU A 550 8.99 -11.30 -16.43
CA LEU A 550 7.91 -12.30 -16.40
C LEU A 550 7.74 -13.02 -17.75
N LEU A 551 7.84 -12.30 -18.87
CA LEU A 551 7.77 -12.93 -20.20
C LEU A 551 9.04 -13.70 -20.56
N MET A 552 10.21 -13.28 -20.07
CA MET A 552 11.42 -14.10 -20.17
C MET A 552 11.24 -15.42 -19.43
N PHE A 553 10.65 -15.42 -18.23
CA PHE A 553 10.27 -16.63 -17.52
C PHE A 553 9.24 -17.46 -18.32
N MET A 554 8.15 -16.83 -18.78
CA MET A 554 7.09 -17.51 -19.52
C MET A 554 7.61 -18.23 -20.77
N SER A 555 8.50 -17.59 -21.54
CA SER A 555 9.11 -18.14 -22.77
C SER A 555 9.98 -19.39 -22.58
N ARG A 556 10.05 -19.92 -21.35
CA ARG A 556 10.81 -21.12 -20.98
C ARG A 556 9.94 -22.14 -20.23
N VAL A 557 8.64 -21.88 -20.11
CA VAL A 557 7.66 -22.73 -19.42
C VAL A 557 6.32 -22.80 -20.14
N ASP A 558 6.22 -22.25 -21.35
CA ASP A 558 4.97 -22.05 -22.09
C ASP A 558 4.61 -23.25 -22.98
N GLY A 559 5.50 -24.22 -23.15
CA GLY A 559 5.27 -25.39 -23.99
C GLY A 559 5.41 -25.12 -25.50
N PHE A 560 5.89 -23.95 -25.91
CA PHE A 560 6.07 -23.60 -27.31
C PHE A 560 7.45 -24.03 -27.84
N PRO A 561 7.60 -24.20 -29.17
CA PRO A 561 8.79 -24.84 -29.72
C PRO A 561 9.94 -23.88 -30.06
N HIS A 562 9.78 -22.56 -29.96
CA HIS A 562 10.79 -21.61 -30.46
C HIS A 562 11.94 -21.41 -29.47
N ARG A 563 11.72 -21.63 -28.16
CA ARG A 563 12.75 -21.66 -27.12
C ARG A 563 12.59 -22.95 -26.28
N SER A 564 13.70 -23.57 -25.92
CA SER A 564 13.66 -24.89 -25.26
C SER A 564 13.19 -24.83 -23.80
N ASP A 565 12.02 -25.31 -23.44
CA ASP A 565 11.52 -25.23 -22.05
C ASP A 565 12.50 -25.73 -20.96
N LEU A 566 12.36 -25.18 -19.75
CA LEU A 566 13.04 -25.64 -18.53
C LEU A 566 12.49 -26.97 -18.01
N LEU A 567 11.24 -27.26 -18.33
CA LEU A 567 10.50 -28.42 -17.88
C LEU A 567 10.37 -29.43 -19.01
N SER A 568 10.24 -30.71 -18.65
CA SER A 568 9.94 -31.77 -19.60
C SER A 568 8.55 -31.57 -20.22
N THR A 569 8.33 -32.13 -21.41
CA THR A 569 7.02 -32.11 -22.07
C THR A 569 5.91 -32.70 -21.18
N GLU A 570 6.24 -33.71 -20.36
CA GLU A 570 5.28 -34.28 -19.41
C GLU A 570 4.95 -33.29 -18.29
N ALA A 571 5.94 -32.62 -17.70
CA ALA A 571 5.70 -31.59 -16.68
C ALA A 571 4.88 -30.40 -17.22
N ILE A 572 5.18 -29.92 -18.43
CA ILE A 572 4.38 -28.90 -19.14
C ILE A 572 2.94 -29.36 -19.35
N LYS A 573 2.74 -30.61 -19.77
CA LYS A 573 1.39 -31.18 -19.92
C LYS A 573 0.65 -31.21 -18.59
N GLN A 574 1.31 -31.53 -17.48
CA GLN A 574 0.70 -31.49 -16.15
C GLN A 574 0.27 -30.06 -15.76
N CYS A 575 1.04 -29.01 -16.10
CA CYS A 575 0.61 -27.61 -15.91
C CYS A 575 -0.73 -27.28 -16.59
N SER A 576 -0.93 -27.78 -17.83
CA SER A 576 -2.18 -27.60 -18.58
C SER A 576 -3.32 -28.56 -18.23
N THR A 577 -3.09 -29.53 -17.36
CA THR A 577 -4.11 -30.54 -17.02
C THR A 577 -4.96 -30.02 -15.86
N PRO A 578 -6.29 -29.86 -16.02
CA PRO A 578 -7.14 -29.38 -14.93
C PRO A 578 -7.22 -30.37 -13.76
N SER A 579 -7.29 -29.84 -12.55
CA SER A 579 -7.38 -30.56 -11.26
C SER A 579 -8.77 -31.21 -11.03
N SER A 580 -9.30 -31.90 -12.03
CA SER A 580 -10.64 -32.52 -11.98
C SER A 580 -10.68 -33.73 -11.04
N PRO A 581 -11.77 -33.94 -10.28
CA PRO A 581 -13.06 -33.22 -10.32
C PRO A 581 -13.11 -31.96 -9.43
N SER A 582 -12.02 -31.61 -8.74
CA SER A 582 -12.04 -30.55 -7.71
C SER A 582 -12.15 -29.13 -8.29
N ASN A 583 -11.49 -28.87 -9.41
CA ASN A 583 -11.58 -27.64 -10.20
C ASN A 583 -11.14 -27.92 -11.64
N ASN A 584 -11.99 -27.56 -12.62
CA ASN A 584 -11.71 -27.73 -14.04
C ASN A 584 -11.02 -26.50 -14.69
N THR A 585 -10.71 -25.47 -13.90
CA THR A 585 -10.10 -24.21 -14.34
C THR A 585 -8.75 -23.93 -13.67
N TYR A 586 -8.14 -24.91 -13.02
CA TYR A 586 -6.82 -24.76 -12.39
C TYR A 586 -5.97 -26.02 -12.57
N GLY A 587 -4.70 -25.85 -12.94
CA GLY A 587 -3.71 -26.92 -13.08
C GLY A 587 -2.62 -26.83 -12.01
N LEU A 588 -1.38 -27.18 -12.36
CA LEU A 588 -0.24 -27.05 -11.44
C LEU A 588 0.29 -25.61 -11.42
N GLY A 589 -0.31 -24.78 -10.58
CA GLY A 589 0.09 -23.37 -10.37
C GLY A 589 -0.39 -22.38 -11.42
N TRP A 590 -1.32 -22.79 -12.29
CA TRP A 590 -1.89 -21.96 -13.33
C TRP A 590 -3.42 -22.04 -13.34
N SER A 591 -4.07 -20.88 -13.49
CA SER A 591 -5.48 -20.84 -13.87
C SER A 591 -5.60 -21.12 -15.38
N LEU A 592 -6.57 -21.94 -15.76
CA LEU A 592 -6.74 -22.48 -17.11
C LEU A 592 -8.10 -22.07 -17.68
N ASN A 593 -8.11 -21.65 -18.94
CA ASN A 593 -9.33 -21.39 -19.72
C ASN A 593 -10.32 -20.41 -19.07
N ILE A 594 -9.79 -19.36 -18.44
CA ILE A 594 -10.57 -18.35 -17.71
C ILE A 594 -11.07 -17.25 -18.66
N MET A 595 -12.29 -16.76 -18.42
CA MET A 595 -12.92 -15.64 -19.13
C MET A 595 -12.98 -15.79 -20.67
N GLY A 596 -13.07 -17.02 -21.18
CA GLY A 596 -13.25 -17.30 -22.61
C GLY A 596 -11.95 -17.34 -23.43
N PHE A 597 -10.79 -17.23 -22.77
CA PHE A 597 -9.48 -17.35 -23.41
C PHE A 597 -8.91 -18.76 -23.21
N ASN A 598 -8.57 -19.45 -24.31
CA ASN A 598 -7.86 -20.72 -24.24
C ASN A 598 -6.38 -20.48 -23.94
N GLY A 599 -5.94 -20.87 -22.75
CA GLY A 599 -4.60 -20.56 -22.28
C GLY A 599 -4.45 -20.67 -20.77
N TRP A 600 -3.29 -20.20 -20.31
CA TRP A 600 -2.87 -20.22 -18.91
C TRP A 600 -2.74 -18.78 -18.43
N GLN A 601 -3.12 -18.52 -17.19
CA GLN A 601 -2.91 -17.23 -16.57
C GLN A 601 -2.72 -17.34 -15.05
N HIS A 602 -2.20 -16.27 -14.46
CA HIS A 602 -2.26 -16.08 -13.03
C HIS A 602 -2.34 -14.59 -12.71
N ASP A 603 -3.32 -14.18 -11.91
CA ASP A 603 -3.39 -12.82 -11.37
C ASP A 603 -2.56 -12.71 -10.09
N GLY A 604 -2.08 -11.51 -9.80
CA GLY A 604 -1.21 -11.24 -8.68
C GLY A 604 -1.66 -9.99 -7.97
N ARG A 605 -1.82 -10.06 -6.65
CA ARG A 605 -2.17 -8.89 -5.85
C ARG A 605 -1.33 -8.84 -4.60
N MET A 606 -0.86 -7.64 -4.30
CA MET A 606 -0.29 -7.24 -3.03
C MET A 606 -0.89 -5.89 -2.65
N PRO A 607 -0.81 -5.47 -1.38
CA PRO A 607 -1.27 -4.13 -1.00
C PRO A 607 -0.62 -3.09 -1.92
N GLY A 608 -1.45 -2.27 -2.57
CA GLY A 608 -0.99 -1.24 -3.50
C GLY A 608 -0.29 -1.74 -4.78
N SER A 609 -0.39 -3.03 -5.15
CA SER A 609 0.18 -3.57 -6.38
C SER A 609 -0.69 -4.64 -7.00
N ALA A 610 -0.75 -4.70 -8.32
CA ALA A 610 -1.37 -5.80 -9.03
C ALA A 610 -0.56 -6.20 -10.26
N ALA A 611 -0.68 -7.46 -10.65
CA ALA A 611 -0.02 -8.04 -11.80
C ALA A 611 -0.93 -9.04 -12.50
N MET A 612 -0.67 -9.25 -13.78
CA MET A 612 -1.29 -10.30 -14.56
C MET A 612 -0.26 -10.89 -15.52
N LEU A 613 -0.21 -12.21 -15.60
CA LEU A 613 0.61 -12.95 -16.54
C LEU A 613 -0.28 -13.91 -17.31
N VAL A 614 -0.28 -13.81 -18.64
CA VAL A 614 -1.15 -14.56 -19.55
C VAL A 614 -0.33 -15.19 -20.67
N ARG A 615 -0.65 -16.44 -21.00
CA ARG A 615 -0.15 -17.17 -22.16
C ARG A 615 -1.32 -17.84 -22.89
N LEU A 616 -1.54 -17.51 -24.15
CA LEU A 616 -2.64 -18.02 -24.98
C LEU A 616 -2.15 -19.10 -25.95
N ASP A 617 -2.99 -20.07 -26.26
CA ASP A 617 -2.64 -21.21 -27.16
C ASP A 617 -2.22 -20.78 -28.58
N ASN A 618 -2.58 -19.56 -29.01
CA ASN A 618 -2.15 -19.00 -30.29
C ASN A 618 -0.71 -18.44 -30.24
N GLY A 619 0.02 -18.60 -29.14
CA GLY A 619 1.39 -18.11 -28.95
C GLY A 619 1.50 -16.64 -28.53
N LEU A 620 0.40 -15.97 -28.20
CA LEU A 620 0.42 -14.61 -27.65
C LEU A 620 0.55 -14.67 -26.13
N GLU A 621 1.44 -13.87 -25.57
CA GLU A 621 1.63 -13.77 -24.13
C GLU A 621 1.77 -12.32 -23.71
N LEU A 622 1.33 -12.02 -22.50
CA LEU A 622 1.24 -10.66 -21.98
C LEU A 622 1.51 -10.67 -20.49
N ALA A 623 2.31 -9.70 -20.06
CA ALA A 623 2.52 -9.40 -18.66
C ALA A 623 2.18 -7.93 -18.42
N ILE A 624 1.44 -7.66 -17.34
CA ILE A 624 1.14 -6.30 -16.88
C ILE A 624 1.39 -6.24 -15.39
N THR A 625 1.94 -5.11 -14.96
CA THR A 625 2.18 -4.79 -13.56
C THR A 625 1.82 -3.35 -13.29
N VAL A 626 1.19 -3.08 -12.14
CA VAL A 626 0.75 -1.74 -11.75
C VAL A 626 1.10 -1.47 -10.30
N ASN A 627 1.31 -0.20 -9.95
CA ASN A 627 1.61 0.23 -8.59
C ASN A 627 0.36 0.70 -7.82
N LYS A 628 -0.78 0.10 -8.14
CA LYS A 628 -2.04 0.23 -7.43
C LYS A 628 -2.83 -1.05 -7.55
N GLU A 629 -3.54 -1.43 -6.49
CA GLU A 629 -4.41 -2.61 -6.54
C GLU A 629 -5.63 -2.40 -7.47
N TYR A 630 -6.03 -3.46 -8.19
CA TYR A 630 -7.27 -3.55 -8.95
C TYR A 630 -7.87 -4.96 -8.81
N SER A 631 -9.09 -5.19 -9.28
CA SER A 631 -9.67 -6.53 -9.37
C SER A 631 -9.39 -7.20 -10.73
N GLU A 632 -9.22 -8.53 -10.76
CA GLU A 632 -9.06 -9.31 -12.00
C GLU A 632 -10.18 -9.03 -13.02
N ARG A 633 -11.40 -8.76 -12.52
CA ARG A 633 -12.51 -8.35 -13.37
C ARG A 633 -12.22 -7.03 -14.09
N ASP A 634 -11.63 -6.06 -13.41
CA ASP A 634 -11.27 -4.77 -14.01
C ASP A 634 -10.23 -4.97 -15.13
N PHE A 635 -9.25 -5.85 -14.91
CA PHE A 635 -8.27 -6.20 -15.94
C PHE A 635 -8.93 -6.81 -17.18
N PHE A 636 -9.76 -7.85 -17.02
CA PHE A 636 -10.38 -8.52 -18.17
C PHE A 636 -11.41 -7.65 -18.87
N HIS A 637 -12.10 -6.78 -18.13
CA HIS A 637 -13.04 -5.84 -18.71
C HIS A 637 -12.34 -4.83 -19.63
N GLU A 638 -11.15 -4.36 -19.25
CA GLU A 638 -10.48 -3.28 -19.98
C GLU A 638 -9.41 -3.77 -20.94
N LEU A 639 -8.51 -4.62 -20.47
CA LEU A 639 -7.32 -5.07 -21.20
C LEU A 639 -7.46 -6.47 -21.81
N GLY A 640 -8.52 -7.23 -21.45
CA GLY A 640 -8.89 -8.45 -22.17
C GLY A 640 -9.17 -8.18 -23.66
N TYR A 641 -9.65 -6.97 -24.00
CA TYR A 641 -9.82 -6.54 -25.38
C TYR A 641 -8.51 -6.45 -26.15
N VAL A 642 -7.41 -6.02 -25.51
CA VAL A 642 -6.09 -5.96 -26.12
C VAL A 642 -5.64 -7.37 -26.53
N LEU A 643 -5.76 -8.33 -25.62
CA LEU A 643 -5.44 -9.74 -25.89
C LEU A 643 -6.27 -10.31 -27.04
N HIS A 644 -7.58 -10.07 -27.04
CA HIS A 644 -8.46 -10.55 -28.09
C HIS A 644 -8.16 -9.90 -29.44
N HIS A 645 -7.87 -8.59 -29.46
CA HIS A 645 -7.62 -7.85 -30.69
C HIS A 645 -6.30 -8.25 -31.35
N ILE A 646 -5.21 -8.29 -30.58
CA ILE A 646 -3.90 -8.74 -31.08
C ILE A 646 -3.97 -10.23 -31.44
N GLY A 647 -4.56 -11.06 -30.58
CA GLY A 647 -4.58 -12.51 -30.73
C GLY A 647 -5.27 -13.01 -32.00
N ASN A 648 -6.22 -12.23 -32.53
CA ASN A 648 -6.98 -12.54 -33.74
C ASN A 648 -6.44 -11.84 -35.01
N ASN A 649 -5.33 -11.09 -34.91
CA ASN A 649 -4.75 -10.38 -36.04
C ASN A 649 -3.34 -10.92 -36.36
N HIS A 650 -3.22 -11.66 -37.46
CA HIS A 650 -1.97 -12.30 -37.85
C HIS A 650 -0.89 -11.32 -38.34
N ASP A 651 -1.30 -10.14 -38.84
CA ASP A 651 -0.42 -9.10 -39.40
C ASP A 651 -0.23 -7.94 -38.40
N TRP A 652 -0.31 -8.24 -37.10
CA TRP A 652 -0.19 -7.20 -36.06
C TRP A 652 1.21 -6.60 -35.94
N TRP A 653 2.26 -7.32 -36.35
CA TRP A 653 3.65 -6.89 -36.19
C TRP A 653 4.27 -6.56 -37.54
N ASN A 654 4.98 -5.43 -37.64
CA ASN A 654 5.63 -5.01 -38.88
C ASN A 654 6.88 -5.84 -39.24
N ASP A 655 7.47 -6.55 -38.27
CA ASP A 655 8.69 -7.35 -38.41
C ASP A 655 8.76 -8.49 -37.38
N ASP A 656 9.56 -9.52 -37.66
CA ASP A 656 9.85 -10.68 -36.83
C ASP A 656 10.96 -10.44 -35.80
N LYS A 657 11.44 -9.21 -35.65
CA LYS A 657 12.43 -8.82 -34.64
C LYS A 657 12.00 -9.22 -33.22
N ASP A 658 12.94 -9.77 -32.46
CA ASP A 658 12.78 -10.14 -31.04
C ASP A 658 13.54 -9.15 -30.15
N LEU A 659 12.81 -8.38 -29.36
CA LEU A 659 13.41 -7.35 -28.49
C LEU A 659 14.13 -7.94 -27.27
N PHE A 660 14.00 -9.24 -26.98
CA PHE A 660 14.79 -9.85 -25.90
C PHE A 660 16.30 -9.76 -26.16
N TYR A 661 16.74 -9.79 -27.43
CA TYR A 661 18.17 -9.69 -27.78
C TYR A 661 18.80 -8.33 -27.45
N HIS A 662 18.00 -7.28 -27.30
CA HIS A 662 18.49 -5.94 -26.94
C HIS A 662 18.71 -5.75 -25.43
N LEU A 663 18.35 -6.73 -24.61
CA LEU A 663 18.49 -6.66 -23.14
C LEU A 663 19.85 -7.17 -22.65
N HIS A 664 20.63 -7.83 -23.52
CA HIS A 664 21.91 -8.46 -23.18
C HIS A 664 23.14 -7.66 -23.63
N ASN A 665 22.96 -6.47 -24.21
CA ASN A 665 24.05 -5.59 -24.68
C ASN A 665 24.10 -4.28 -23.90
#